data_AF-A0A939V775-F1
#
_entry.id   AF-A0A939V775-F1
#
_cell.length_a   1.000
_cell.length_b   1.000
_cell.length_c   1.000
_cell.angle_alpha   90.00
_cell.angle_beta   90.00
_cell.angle_gamma   90.00
#
_symmetry.space_group_name_H-M   'P 1'
#
loop_
_entity.id
_entity.type
_entity.pdbx_description
1 polymer ?
#
loop_
_entity_poly.entity_id
_entity_poly.type
_entity_poly.pdbx_seq_one_letter_code
_entity_poly.pdbx_strand_id
1 'polypeptide(L)'
;MAIRKYFSAALMATALLLGSCTDKVDESDMYTFKGQTVLDILNNNDDYSYFASILSKVKFSDRESSSTAAQLLSARGNYTVFAPDNAAIQACMDSVYNTPNYPIEEITDSLANAIVKNAIIDSGNQKAYYSTDFKVGVIDQTNLEDRFITVEFKAGETRTQIILNSHSRVIHGDKQASNGVVHGIDRVLDFSNSNLAELIKQTPNLQIFGELLRLTHWQDSLTKYRDMEYEKYEHGPGNFYDGITNYPTLSPLHRYFGYTAFVETDSVLALYWHLPEIRYAANGSIENWNEVYSALEAKCKEIYPQFTSTDPTDENNAVNKFVAYHLLPERLRWDQIVLHHCEMGYAYADPDQLGVDCYEYYETMGRKQRRLMKITEGAQSDGKRINRKVIYDYGENGDELNVKSVVRPGILIYETNGSYLHQALNGFYYTISEPLVYDDGVPNVVLNERLRWDYSSLVPEIMTNNLRNMKSNTFYDLPENFFDHITMREGTHYKYNAYYYATVENYQGDEHNINGQYDFTIELPPVPFRGTYEFRISVAHGGHLGMAQLYIGKDPNRLMACGLPVDLRLDVYGDAIGYKLDGKDWEINRQNDKDMRLRGFMKPPQHDGIKTGQGTRPVEAMRSSVSKGPYARLRYIVYTGTFDPDDRLYMRVKNVLENPAASFEIDILEYAPKSVYAGEEAEDIW
;
A
#
# COMPACT_ATOMS: atom_id res chain seq x y z
N MET A 1 -13.22 42.81 65.94
CA MET A 1 -13.33 44.26 65.65
C MET A 1 -14.10 44.38 64.36
N ALA A 2 -15.37 44.78 64.44
CA ALA A 2 -16.26 44.82 63.29
C ALA A 2 -16.80 46.24 63.11
N ILE A 3 -17.13 46.56 61.85
CA ILE A 3 -18.20 47.48 61.42
C ILE A 3 -17.80 48.92 61.00
N ARG A 4 -17.74 49.06 59.66
CA ARG A 4 -18.47 49.97 58.75
C ARG A 4 -18.02 51.44 58.48
N LYS A 5 -17.92 51.69 57.15
CA LYS A 5 -18.49 52.81 56.34
C LYS A 5 -17.74 54.16 56.40
N TYR A 6 -17.47 54.94 55.34
CA TYR A 6 -17.95 55.09 53.94
C TYR A 6 -16.86 55.75 53.06
N PHE A 7 -16.93 55.60 51.73
CA PHE A 7 -16.91 56.62 50.65
C PHE A 7 -16.70 55.85 49.32
N SER A 8 -17.78 55.51 48.58
CA SER A 8 -18.39 56.28 47.45
C SER A 8 -17.66 56.04 46.12
N ALA A 9 -18.25 55.87 44.94
CA ALA A 9 -19.62 55.77 44.46
C ALA A 9 -19.51 55.27 42.99
N ALA A 10 -20.52 54.52 42.53
CA ALA A 10 -20.81 54.09 41.14
C ALA A 10 -20.97 52.56 41.03
N LEU A 11 -22.05 52.03 41.61
CA LEU A 11 -22.52 50.68 41.35
C LEU A 11 -24.05 50.67 41.43
N MET A 12 -24.72 50.91 40.30
CA MET A 12 -26.05 50.38 39.93
C MET A 12 -26.57 51.08 38.68
N ALA A 13 -26.42 50.43 37.53
CA ALA A 13 -27.41 50.40 36.46
C ALA A 13 -26.86 49.56 35.30
N THR A 14 -27.01 48.24 35.37
CA THR A 14 -27.30 47.37 34.20
C THR A 14 -27.44 45.91 34.64
N ALA A 15 -28.67 45.56 34.98
CA ALA A 15 -29.17 44.20 34.75
C ALA A 15 -29.97 44.25 33.44
N LEU A 16 -29.88 43.17 32.66
CA LEU A 16 -30.64 42.87 31.43
C LEU A 16 -30.22 43.62 30.15
N LEU A 17 -29.20 43.10 29.48
CA LEU A 17 -29.19 43.01 28.02
C LEU A 17 -28.70 41.62 27.61
N LEU A 18 -29.65 40.77 27.21
CA LEU A 18 -29.41 39.64 26.33
C LEU A 18 -28.89 40.20 25.01
N GLY A 19 -27.56 40.36 24.93
CA GLY A 19 -26.87 40.63 23.68
C GLY A 19 -26.73 39.31 22.93
N SER A 20 -27.64 39.09 21.98
CA SER A 20 -27.39 38.27 20.81
C SER A 20 -25.93 38.49 20.36
N CYS A 21 -25.10 37.45 20.42
CA CYS A 21 -23.92 37.41 19.57
C CYS A 21 -24.48 37.39 18.16
N THR A 22 -24.62 38.58 17.56
CA THR A 22 -24.77 38.67 16.13
C THR A 22 -23.48 38.09 15.57
N ASP A 23 -23.59 36.89 14.99
CA ASP A 23 -22.61 36.41 14.03
C ASP A 23 -22.52 37.48 12.94
N LYS A 24 -21.59 38.43 13.11
CA LYS A 24 -21.08 39.15 11.97
C LYS A 24 -20.17 38.17 11.26
N VAL A 25 -20.80 37.27 10.52
CA VAL A 25 -20.17 36.58 9.40
C VAL A 25 -19.53 37.69 8.57
N ASP A 26 -18.21 37.64 8.44
CA ASP A 26 -17.51 38.54 7.54
C ASP A 26 -18.01 38.21 6.11
N GLU A 27 -18.94 39.01 5.60
CA GLU A 27 -19.53 38.82 4.28
C GLU A 27 -18.47 38.93 3.16
N SER A 28 -17.24 39.38 3.46
CA SER A 28 -16.14 39.43 2.49
C SER A 28 -15.55 38.05 2.17
N ASP A 29 -15.79 37.03 3.00
CA ASP A 29 -15.46 35.63 2.72
C ASP A 29 -16.62 34.83 2.11
N MET A 30 -17.81 35.42 1.97
CA MET A 30 -18.90 34.84 1.18
C MET A 30 -18.65 35.05 -0.31
N TYR A 31 -17.75 34.24 -0.88
CA TYR A 31 -17.79 33.98 -2.32
C TYR A 31 -19.17 33.39 -2.65
N THR A 32 -20.05 34.21 -3.18
CA THR A 32 -21.30 33.74 -3.82
C THR A 32 -20.89 32.85 -4.99
N PHE A 33 -21.12 31.55 -4.87
CA PHE A 33 -20.88 30.58 -5.93
C PHE A 33 -21.67 31.00 -7.16
N LYS A 34 -21.00 31.55 -8.17
CA LYS A 34 -21.60 31.83 -9.48
C LYS A 34 -21.50 30.56 -10.32
N GLY A 35 -22.53 29.73 -10.27
CA GLY A 35 -22.63 28.51 -11.08
C GLY A 35 -23.48 27.44 -10.41
N GLN A 36 -23.98 26.48 -11.20
CA GLN A 36 -24.71 25.32 -10.68
C GLN A 36 -23.78 24.44 -9.85
N THR A 37 -24.21 24.05 -8.65
CA THR A 37 -23.57 23.00 -7.86
C THR A 37 -23.82 21.62 -8.47
N VAL A 38 -23.10 20.59 -7.99
CA VAL A 38 -23.37 19.20 -8.37
C VAL A 38 -24.83 18.84 -8.13
N LEU A 39 -25.39 19.20 -6.97
CA LEU A 39 -26.80 18.96 -6.68
C LEU A 39 -27.73 19.69 -7.66
N ASP A 40 -27.42 20.94 -8.04
CA ASP A 40 -28.23 21.69 -9.02
C ASP A 40 -28.22 21.02 -10.40
N ILE A 41 -27.09 20.45 -10.83
CA ILE A 41 -27.00 19.71 -12.09
C ILE A 41 -27.90 18.47 -12.05
N LEU A 42 -27.87 17.71 -10.95
CA LEU A 42 -28.68 16.51 -10.79
C LEU A 42 -30.18 16.83 -10.72
N ASN A 43 -30.57 17.87 -9.98
CA ASN A 43 -31.97 18.28 -9.84
C ASN A 43 -32.56 18.89 -11.12
N ASN A 44 -31.73 19.51 -11.97
CA ASN A 44 -32.18 20.14 -13.22
C ASN A 44 -32.19 19.17 -14.42
N ASN A 45 -31.94 17.87 -14.19
CA ASN A 45 -31.99 16.85 -15.22
C ASN A 45 -32.87 15.68 -14.78
N ASP A 46 -34.00 15.49 -15.47
CA ASP A 46 -35.00 14.47 -15.15
C ASP A 46 -34.41 13.04 -15.16
N ASP A 47 -33.37 12.79 -15.95
CA ASP A 47 -32.68 11.49 -16.05
C ASP A 47 -32.00 11.06 -14.74
N TYR A 48 -31.76 11.98 -13.79
CA TYR A 48 -31.11 11.69 -12.50
C TYR A 48 -32.04 11.88 -11.29
N SER A 49 -33.34 12.04 -11.51
CA SER A 49 -34.31 12.31 -10.43
C SER A 49 -34.35 11.20 -9.37
N TYR A 50 -34.15 9.93 -9.73
CA TYR A 50 -34.06 8.83 -8.77
C TYR A 50 -32.81 8.96 -7.89
N PHE A 51 -31.65 9.24 -8.49
CA PHE A 51 -30.41 9.42 -7.74
C PHE A 51 -30.47 10.64 -6.82
N ALA A 52 -31.02 11.76 -7.27
CA ALA A 52 -31.25 12.96 -6.45
C ALA A 52 -32.18 12.69 -5.24
N SER A 53 -33.22 11.86 -5.43
CA SER A 53 -34.10 11.41 -4.34
C SER A 53 -33.33 10.57 -3.30
N ILE A 54 -32.48 9.63 -3.74
CA ILE A 54 -31.65 8.81 -2.84
C ILE A 54 -30.64 9.68 -2.06
N LEU A 55 -29.98 10.65 -2.72
CA LEU A 55 -29.07 11.60 -2.08
C LEU A 55 -29.71 12.38 -0.92
N SER A 56 -31.00 12.65 -1.03
CA SER A 56 -31.77 13.35 0.00
C SER A 56 -32.10 12.47 1.21
N LYS A 57 -32.02 11.14 1.07
CA LYS A 57 -32.26 10.15 2.14
C LYS A 57 -30.98 9.78 2.90
N VAL A 58 -29.84 9.69 2.20
CA VAL A 58 -28.56 9.25 2.78
C VAL A 58 -27.95 10.30 3.69
N LYS A 59 -27.51 9.88 4.88
CA LYS A 59 -26.94 10.72 5.95
C LYS A 59 -25.54 10.22 6.33
N PHE A 60 -24.65 11.14 6.70
CA PHE A 60 -23.25 10.80 7.06
C PHE A 60 -22.98 10.69 8.56
N SER A 61 -23.95 10.98 9.44
CA SER A 61 -23.78 10.79 10.88
C SER A 61 -25.08 10.35 11.56
N ASP A 62 -24.94 9.55 12.62
CA ASP A 62 -26.03 9.07 13.47
C ASP A 62 -26.48 10.11 14.54
N ARG A 63 -25.95 11.33 14.47
CA ARG A 63 -26.27 12.42 15.42
C ARG A 63 -27.46 13.24 14.92
N GLU A 64 -28.20 13.87 15.84
CA GLU A 64 -29.45 14.62 15.52
C GLU A 64 -29.30 15.77 14.50
N SER A 65 -28.09 16.26 14.25
CA SER A 65 -27.78 17.23 13.19
C SER A 65 -27.09 16.59 11.97
N SER A 66 -27.66 15.51 11.45
CA SER A 66 -27.08 14.74 10.33
C SER A 66 -27.26 15.46 8.99
N SER A 67 -26.16 15.89 8.36
CA SER A 67 -26.20 16.39 6.98
C SER A 67 -26.47 15.24 5.99
N THR A 68 -27.29 15.49 4.97
CA THR A 68 -27.55 14.53 3.90
C THR A 68 -26.48 14.58 2.81
N ALA A 69 -26.41 13.55 1.97
CA ALA A 69 -25.55 13.56 0.78
C ALA A 69 -25.92 14.69 -0.18
N ALA A 70 -27.21 15.02 -0.31
CA ALA A 70 -27.63 16.20 -1.05
C ALA A 70 -27.05 17.49 -0.46
N GLN A 71 -27.08 17.66 0.87
CA GLN A 71 -26.50 18.83 1.52
C GLN A 71 -24.98 18.92 1.33
N LEU A 72 -24.26 17.80 1.41
CA LEU A 72 -22.83 17.72 1.09
C LEU A 72 -22.56 18.23 -0.34
N LEU A 73 -23.28 17.72 -1.33
CA LEU A 73 -23.12 18.07 -2.75
C LEU A 73 -23.64 19.47 -3.12
N SER A 74 -24.31 20.16 -2.19
CA SER A 74 -24.67 21.58 -2.31
C SER A 74 -23.65 22.52 -1.67
N ALA A 75 -22.78 22.00 -0.80
CA ALA A 75 -21.78 22.77 -0.08
C ALA A 75 -20.49 22.93 -0.88
N ARG A 76 -19.61 23.82 -0.41
CA ARG A 76 -18.26 23.99 -0.96
C ARG A 76 -17.48 22.67 -0.86
N GLY A 77 -16.86 22.28 -1.96
CA GLY A 77 -16.01 21.09 -2.06
C GLY A 77 -15.54 20.89 -3.49
N ASN A 78 -14.83 19.79 -3.73
CA ASN A 78 -14.48 19.31 -5.06
C ASN A 78 -14.90 17.85 -5.17
N TYR A 79 -16.13 17.62 -5.63
CA TYR A 79 -16.70 16.29 -5.73
C TYR A 79 -16.56 15.72 -7.15
N THR A 80 -16.24 14.44 -7.26
CA THR A 80 -16.43 13.67 -8.50
C THR A 80 -17.60 12.73 -8.29
N VAL A 81 -18.69 12.93 -9.03
CA VAL A 81 -19.91 12.14 -8.87
C VAL A 81 -20.19 11.31 -10.12
N PHE A 82 -20.21 9.99 -9.97
CA PHE A 82 -20.62 9.03 -10.98
C PHE A 82 -22.13 8.78 -10.83
N ALA A 83 -22.95 9.62 -11.47
CA ALA A 83 -24.39 9.66 -11.28
C ALA A 83 -25.09 8.61 -12.15
N PRO A 84 -25.69 7.54 -11.57
CA PRO A 84 -26.50 6.60 -12.32
C PRO A 84 -27.79 7.27 -12.80
N ASP A 85 -28.14 7.05 -14.06
CA ASP A 85 -29.45 7.47 -14.56
C ASP A 85 -30.61 6.67 -13.92
N ASN A 86 -31.85 7.10 -14.15
CA ASN A 86 -33.02 6.45 -13.57
C ASN A 86 -33.15 4.98 -14.00
N ALA A 87 -32.75 4.65 -15.24
CA ALA A 87 -32.81 3.29 -15.75
C ALA A 87 -31.79 2.38 -15.03
N ALA A 88 -30.60 2.91 -14.75
CA ALA A 88 -29.55 2.25 -13.97
C ALA A 88 -30.00 1.96 -12.54
N ILE A 89 -30.61 2.96 -11.86
CA ILE A 89 -31.17 2.77 -10.52
C ILE A 89 -32.29 1.73 -10.54
N GLN A 90 -33.22 1.80 -11.49
CA GLN A 90 -34.31 0.84 -11.60
C GLN A 90 -33.80 -0.58 -11.82
N ALA A 91 -32.85 -0.77 -12.75
CA ALA A 91 -32.25 -2.07 -13.00
C ALA A 91 -31.52 -2.64 -11.77
N CYS A 92 -30.85 -1.78 -11.00
CA CYS A 92 -30.23 -2.16 -9.73
C CYS A 92 -31.28 -2.66 -8.73
N MET A 93 -32.38 -1.93 -8.54
CA MET A 93 -33.43 -2.31 -7.61
C MET A 93 -34.12 -3.62 -8.03
N ASP A 94 -34.46 -3.74 -9.32
CA ASP A 94 -35.12 -4.92 -9.86
C ASP A 94 -34.28 -6.19 -9.66
N SER A 95 -32.96 -6.06 -9.81
CA SER A 95 -31.99 -7.13 -9.57
C SER A 95 -31.90 -7.49 -8.09
N VAL A 96 -31.71 -6.52 -7.19
CA VAL A 96 -31.55 -6.75 -5.75
C VAL A 96 -32.80 -7.40 -5.13
N TYR A 97 -33.99 -6.96 -5.53
CA TYR A 97 -35.26 -7.48 -5.02
C TYR A 97 -35.84 -8.60 -5.87
N ASN A 98 -35.16 -9.01 -6.95
CA ASN A 98 -35.63 -10.00 -7.92
C ASN A 98 -37.08 -9.76 -8.36
N THR A 99 -37.43 -8.49 -8.59
CA THR A 99 -38.81 -8.03 -8.84
C THR A 99 -38.77 -6.91 -9.88
N PRO A 100 -39.38 -7.07 -11.07
CA PRO A 100 -39.39 -6.03 -12.09
C PRO A 100 -40.16 -4.78 -11.65
N ASN A 101 -39.64 -3.60 -12.02
CA ASN A 101 -40.17 -2.29 -11.66
C ASN A 101 -40.40 -2.12 -10.15
N TYR A 102 -39.44 -2.56 -9.33
CA TYR A 102 -39.52 -2.40 -7.88
C TYR A 102 -39.60 -0.89 -7.53
N PRO A 103 -40.53 -0.48 -6.65
CA PRO A 103 -40.76 0.93 -6.35
C PRO A 103 -39.58 1.57 -5.64
N ILE A 104 -39.07 2.67 -6.21
CA ILE A 104 -37.94 3.45 -5.66
C ILE A 104 -38.21 4.00 -4.26
N GLU A 105 -39.47 4.23 -3.93
CA GLU A 105 -39.89 4.70 -2.62
C GLU A 105 -39.55 3.70 -1.51
N GLU A 106 -39.48 2.41 -1.85
CA GLU A 106 -39.20 1.29 -0.93
C GLU A 106 -37.70 0.93 -0.86
N ILE A 107 -36.81 1.76 -1.40
CA ILE A 107 -35.36 1.57 -1.24
C ILE A 107 -34.98 1.53 0.25
N THR A 108 -34.24 0.48 0.64
CA THR A 108 -33.70 0.38 2.01
C THR A 108 -32.57 1.37 2.26
N ASP A 109 -32.41 1.82 3.51
CA ASP A 109 -31.32 2.70 3.90
C ASP A 109 -29.94 2.11 3.56
N SER A 110 -29.78 0.79 3.70
CA SER A 110 -28.53 0.10 3.37
C SER A 110 -28.22 0.19 1.87
N LEU A 111 -29.20 -0.07 1.00
CA LEU A 111 -29.00 0.04 -0.45
C LEU A 111 -28.79 1.50 -0.87
N ALA A 112 -29.55 2.44 -0.31
CA ALA A 112 -29.38 3.87 -0.55
C ALA A 112 -27.96 4.35 -0.20
N ASN A 113 -27.47 3.98 1.00
CA ASN A 113 -26.10 4.27 1.44
C ASN A 113 -25.07 3.68 0.49
N ALA A 114 -25.23 2.41 0.10
CA ALA A 114 -24.31 1.73 -0.80
C ALA A 114 -24.23 2.44 -2.16
N ILE A 115 -25.37 2.78 -2.77
CA ILE A 115 -25.44 3.50 -4.06
C ILE A 115 -24.73 4.85 -3.97
N VAL A 116 -25.07 5.66 -2.96
CA VAL A 116 -24.54 7.03 -2.84
C VAL A 116 -23.06 7.04 -2.52
N LYS A 117 -22.62 6.26 -1.52
CA LYS A 117 -21.24 6.31 -1.07
C LYS A 117 -20.27 5.72 -2.08
N ASN A 118 -20.70 4.73 -2.86
CA ASN A 118 -19.85 4.21 -3.94
C ASN A 118 -19.74 5.16 -5.13
N ALA A 119 -20.71 6.06 -5.33
CA ALA A 119 -20.80 6.96 -6.48
C ALA A 119 -20.02 8.28 -6.33
N ILE A 120 -19.57 8.64 -5.11
CA ILE A 120 -19.01 9.96 -4.83
C ILE A 120 -17.56 9.83 -4.35
N ILE A 121 -16.66 10.57 -4.97
CA ILE A 121 -15.32 10.87 -4.45
C ILE A 121 -15.34 12.31 -3.92
N ASP A 122 -14.90 12.50 -2.69
CA ASP A 122 -14.62 13.83 -2.11
C ASP A 122 -13.12 14.10 -2.19
N SER A 123 -12.73 14.99 -3.10
CA SER A 123 -11.33 15.35 -3.30
C SER A 123 -10.85 16.44 -2.34
N GLY A 124 -11.71 16.93 -1.44
CA GLY A 124 -11.38 17.99 -0.50
C GLY A 124 -10.81 19.23 -1.20
N ASN A 125 -9.53 19.53 -0.95
CA ASN A 125 -8.83 20.65 -1.57
C ASN A 125 -8.20 20.32 -2.93
N GLN A 126 -8.16 19.05 -3.33
CA GLN A 126 -7.68 18.62 -4.64
C GLN A 126 -8.76 18.78 -5.70
N LYS A 127 -8.37 18.80 -6.98
CA LYS A 127 -9.32 18.91 -8.08
C LYS A 127 -10.14 17.63 -8.21
N ALA A 128 -11.41 17.78 -8.59
CA ALA A 128 -12.24 16.65 -9.01
C ALA A 128 -11.72 16.06 -10.33
N TYR A 129 -11.97 14.77 -10.56
CA TYR A 129 -11.46 14.01 -11.69
C TYR A 129 -12.33 14.20 -12.93
N TYR A 130 -11.74 14.72 -14.00
CA TYR A 130 -12.34 14.76 -15.33
C TYR A 130 -11.98 13.49 -16.12
N SER A 131 -12.69 13.25 -17.21
CA SER A 131 -12.46 12.11 -18.10
C SER A 131 -11.04 12.09 -18.67
N THR A 132 -10.37 13.25 -18.74
CA THR A 132 -8.97 13.40 -19.13
C THR A 132 -7.97 12.95 -18.07
N ASP A 133 -8.39 12.87 -16.81
CA ASP A 133 -7.56 12.41 -15.69
C ASP A 133 -7.62 10.89 -15.54
N PHE A 134 -8.59 10.24 -16.19
CA PHE A 134 -8.75 8.79 -16.16
C PHE A 134 -7.67 8.08 -16.98
N LYS A 135 -7.10 7.04 -16.38
CA LYS A 135 -6.14 6.11 -17.00
C LYS A 135 -6.59 4.69 -16.71
N VAL A 136 -6.15 3.72 -17.52
CA VAL A 136 -6.37 2.30 -17.20
C VAL A 136 -5.83 2.02 -15.80
N GLY A 137 -6.60 1.29 -14.98
CA GLY A 137 -6.24 0.97 -13.60
C GLY A 137 -7.17 1.65 -12.60
N VAL A 138 -6.65 2.14 -11.49
CA VAL A 138 -7.45 2.72 -10.38
C VAL A 138 -7.40 4.24 -10.34
N ILE A 139 -8.49 4.87 -9.90
CA ILE A 139 -8.47 6.26 -9.45
C ILE A 139 -7.78 6.32 -8.08
N ASP A 140 -6.86 7.27 -7.88
CA ASP A 140 -5.99 7.31 -6.67
C ASP A 140 -6.77 7.54 -5.37
N GLN A 141 -7.87 8.29 -5.43
CA GLN A 141 -8.73 8.57 -4.29
C GLN A 141 -9.86 7.55 -4.21
N THR A 142 -10.19 7.16 -2.99
CA THR A 142 -11.34 6.32 -2.70
C THR A 142 -12.64 7.12 -2.77
N ASN A 143 -13.75 6.40 -3.00
CA ASN A 143 -15.08 6.94 -2.81
C ASN A 143 -15.42 7.07 -1.31
N LEU A 144 -16.62 7.58 -1.00
CA LEU A 144 -17.10 7.78 0.39
C LEU A 144 -17.33 6.45 1.16
N GLU A 145 -17.15 5.30 0.53
CA GLU A 145 -17.13 3.98 1.18
C GLU A 145 -15.70 3.42 1.31
N ASP A 146 -14.68 4.27 1.11
CA ASP A 146 -13.25 3.92 1.16
C ASP A 146 -12.81 2.84 0.15
N ARG A 147 -13.53 2.78 -0.98
CA ARG A 147 -13.24 1.87 -2.09
C ARG A 147 -12.67 2.61 -3.30
N PHE A 148 -11.70 2.00 -3.96
CA PHE A 148 -11.21 2.47 -5.25
C PHE A 148 -12.23 2.21 -6.35
N ILE A 149 -12.17 3.04 -7.39
CA ILE A 149 -12.90 2.85 -8.64
C ILE A 149 -11.88 2.47 -9.72
N THR A 150 -12.10 1.34 -10.38
CA THR A 150 -11.28 0.93 -11.53
C THR A 150 -11.81 1.54 -12.81
N VAL A 151 -10.92 1.83 -13.75
CA VAL A 151 -11.21 2.39 -15.06
C VAL A 151 -10.59 1.51 -16.14
N GLU A 152 -11.42 1.14 -17.11
CA GLU A 152 -11.04 0.45 -18.34
C GLU A 152 -11.51 1.28 -19.54
N PHE A 153 -10.77 1.21 -20.65
CA PHE A 153 -11.18 1.81 -21.91
C PHE A 153 -11.51 0.71 -22.92
N LYS A 154 -12.73 0.73 -23.48
CA LYS A 154 -13.17 -0.22 -24.52
C LYS A 154 -13.41 0.50 -25.84
N ALA A 155 -13.11 -0.17 -26.95
CA ALA A 155 -13.45 0.33 -28.27
C ALA A 155 -14.99 0.40 -28.39
N GLY A 156 -15.53 1.59 -28.60
CA GLY A 156 -16.93 1.78 -28.94
C GLY A 156 -17.12 2.05 -30.43
N GLU A 157 -18.37 1.97 -30.89
CA GLU A 157 -18.72 2.17 -32.32
C GLU A 157 -18.31 3.56 -32.85
N THR A 158 -18.43 4.60 -32.01
CA THR A 158 -18.19 6.00 -32.40
C THR A 158 -17.09 6.70 -31.60
N ARG A 159 -16.82 6.24 -30.38
CA ARG A 159 -15.78 6.75 -29.48
C ARG A 159 -15.35 5.67 -28.51
N THR A 160 -14.16 5.79 -27.95
CA THR A 160 -13.70 4.99 -26.81
C THR A 160 -14.70 5.14 -25.65
N GLN A 161 -15.10 4.03 -25.06
CA GLN A 161 -15.99 3.98 -23.91
C GLN A 161 -15.15 3.88 -22.63
N ILE A 162 -15.48 4.69 -21.63
CA ILE A 162 -14.93 4.60 -20.27
C ILE A 162 -15.83 3.65 -19.50
N ILE A 163 -15.24 2.58 -18.96
CA ILE A 163 -15.91 1.56 -18.17
C ILE A 163 -15.34 1.60 -16.76
N LEU A 164 -16.21 1.70 -15.77
CA LEU A 164 -15.91 1.79 -14.35
C LEU A 164 -16.29 0.48 -13.67
N ASN A 165 -15.42 -0.03 -12.78
CA ASN A 165 -15.63 -1.30 -12.07
C ASN A 165 -16.06 -2.45 -13.02
N SER A 166 -15.41 -2.54 -14.18
CA SER A 166 -15.62 -3.53 -15.26
C SER A 166 -17.00 -3.52 -15.95
N HIS A 167 -18.03 -2.89 -15.39
CA HIS A 167 -19.40 -2.98 -15.88
C HIS A 167 -20.07 -1.64 -16.21
N SER A 168 -19.79 -0.58 -15.46
CA SER A 168 -20.55 0.67 -15.52
C SER A 168 -19.97 1.62 -16.55
N ARG A 169 -20.71 1.99 -17.59
CA ARG A 169 -20.19 2.83 -18.66
C ARG A 169 -20.56 4.29 -18.44
N VAL A 170 -19.57 5.18 -18.62
CA VAL A 170 -19.82 6.62 -18.64
C VAL A 170 -20.55 7.00 -19.94
N ILE A 171 -21.80 7.44 -19.81
CA ILE A 171 -22.65 7.89 -20.93
C ILE A 171 -22.47 9.39 -21.22
N HIS A 172 -22.33 10.19 -20.16
CA HIS A 172 -22.16 11.64 -20.22
C HIS A 172 -21.06 12.09 -19.25
N GLY A 173 -19.84 12.25 -19.74
CA GLY A 173 -18.72 12.74 -18.91
C GLY A 173 -18.69 14.27 -18.76
N ASP A 174 -17.90 14.72 -17.79
CA ASP A 174 -17.38 16.09 -17.65
C ASP A 174 -18.45 17.19 -17.49
N LYS A 175 -19.56 16.91 -16.79
CA LYS A 175 -20.53 17.96 -16.44
C LYS A 175 -19.99 18.79 -15.28
N GLN A 176 -19.30 19.89 -15.62
CA GLN A 176 -18.68 20.77 -14.65
C GLN A 176 -19.71 21.48 -13.75
N ALA A 177 -19.49 21.42 -12.45
CA ALA A 177 -20.19 22.15 -11.41
C ALA A 177 -19.27 23.18 -10.73
N SER A 178 -19.85 24.07 -9.93
CA SER A 178 -19.10 25.04 -9.13
C SER A 178 -18.32 24.42 -7.95
N ASN A 179 -18.67 23.20 -7.56
CA ASN A 179 -18.08 22.42 -6.46
C ASN A 179 -17.69 20.99 -6.88
N GLY A 180 -17.45 20.74 -8.17
CA GLY A 180 -17.09 19.40 -8.65
C GLY A 180 -17.40 19.13 -10.12
N VAL A 181 -17.59 17.85 -10.44
CA VAL A 181 -17.94 17.34 -11.76
C VAL A 181 -18.88 16.14 -11.65
N VAL A 182 -19.83 16.04 -12.58
CA VAL A 182 -20.73 14.88 -12.71
C VAL A 182 -20.42 14.09 -13.97
N HIS A 183 -20.27 12.78 -13.82
CA HIS A 183 -20.20 11.80 -14.89
C HIS A 183 -21.44 10.93 -14.83
N GLY A 184 -22.32 11.02 -15.83
CA GLY A 184 -23.48 10.15 -15.96
C GLY A 184 -23.07 8.73 -16.33
N ILE A 185 -23.62 7.73 -15.64
CA ILE A 185 -23.32 6.31 -15.86
C ILE A 185 -24.60 5.49 -16.13
N ASP A 186 -24.49 4.44 -16.94
CA ASP A 186 -25.62 3.57 -17.30
C ASP A 186 -25.88 2.39 -16.36
N ARG A 187 -25.07 2.26 -15.31
CA ARG A 187 -25.23 1.26 -14.24
C ARG A 187 -24.73 1.83 -12.92
N VAL A 188 -25.41 1.51 -11.83
CA VAL A 188 -24.91 1.75 -10.47
C VAL A 188 -23.52 1.11 -10.33
N LEU A 189 -22.56 1.84 -9.74
CA LEU A 189 -21.23 1.28 -9.46
C LEU A 189 -21.34 0.10 -8.49
N ASP A 190 -20.64 -0.99 -8.80
CA ASP A 190 -20.70 -2.22 -8.02
C ASP A 190 -20.35 -1.99 -6.54
N PHE A 191 -21.34 -2.22 -5.67
CA PHE A 191 -21.23 -2.08 -4.21
C PHE A 191 -21.08 -3.44 -3.51
N SER A 192 -20.51 -4.44 -4.20
CA SER A 192 -20.31 -5.75 -3.60
C SER A 192 -19.54 -5.65 -2.29
N ASN A 193 -20.16 -6.14 -1.22
CA ASN A 193 -19.56 -6.26 0.11
C ASN A 193 -18.84 -7.61 0.28
N SER A 194 -18.64 -8.37 -0.80
CA SER A 194 -17.89 -9.62 -0.75
C SER A 194 -16.46 -9.34 -0.27
N ASN A 195 -16.06 -10.03 0.78
CA ASN A 195 -14.65 -10.13 1.13
C ASN A 195 -13.90 -10.94 0.05
N LEU A 196 -12.57 -10.93 0.12
CA LEU A 196 -11.71 -11.53 -0.92
C LEU A 196 -12.05 -13.01 -1.19
N ALA A 197 -12.27 -13.80 -0.14
CA ALA A 197 -12.59 -15.21 -0.28
C ALA A 197 -13.94 -15.43 -0.98
N GLU A 198 -14.95 -14.64 -0.60
CA GLU A 198 -16.28 -14.73 -1.19
C GLU A 198 -16.27 -14.26 -2.66
N LEU A 199 -15.52 -13.21 -2.99
CA LEU A 199 -15.38 -12.75 -4.38
C LEU A 199 -14.74 -13.83 -5.26
N ILE A 200 -13.66 -14.47 -4.78
CA ILE A 200 -13.00 -15.56 -5.51
C ILE A 200 -13.99 -16.72 -5.74
N LYS A 201 -14.72 -17.13 -4.70
CA LYS A 201 -15.72 -18.21 -4.78
C LYS A 201 -16.87 -17.91 -5.74
N GLN A 202 -17.30 -16.65 -5.83
CA GLN A 202 -18.34 -16.20 -6.76
C GLN A 202 -17.84 -16.08 -8.20
N THR A 203 -16.52 -16.07 -8.43
CA THR A 203 -15.94 -15.86 -9.75
C THR A 203 -15.96 -17.17 -10.55
N PRO A 204 -16.66 -17.22 -11.71
CA PRO A 204 -16.92 -18.49 -12.42
C PRO A 204 -15.70 -19.28 -12.88
N ASN A 205 -14.55 -18.65 -13.07
CA ASN A 205 -13.31 -19.31 -13.52
C ASN A 205 -12.28 -19.55 -12.41
N LEU A 206 -12.68 -19.41 -11.14
CA LEU A 206 -11.83 -19.59 -9.95
C LEU A 206 -12.44 -20.59 -8.94
N GLN A 207 -13.31 -21.48 -9.39
CA GLN A 207 -14.08 -22.37 -8.51
C GLN A 207 -13.19 -23.35 -7.74
N ILE A 208 -12.08 -23.82 -8.34
CA ILE A 208 -11.12 -24.67 -7.63
C ILE A 208 -10.53 -23.90 -6.44
N PHE A 209 -9.98 -22.72 -6.68
CA PHE A 209 -9.32 -21.96 -5.62
C PHE A 209 -10.31 -21.50 -4.54
N GLY A 210 -11.53 -21.12 -4.93
CA GLY A 210 -12.62 -20.82 -4.00
C GLY A 210 -12.97 -21.99 -3.07
N GLU A 211 -13.02 -23.21 -3.61
CA GLU A 211 -13.27 -24.41 -2.80
C GLU A 211 -12.06 -24.81 -1.95
N LEU A 212 -10.84 -24.57 -2.42
CA LEU A 212 -9.63 -24.75 -1.62
C LEU A 212 -9.59 -23.82 -0.41
N LEU A 213 -9.91 -22.53 -0.57
CA LEU A 213 -10.01 -21.57 0.54
C LEU A 213 -10.99 -22.03 1.62
N ARG A 214 -12.12 -22.63 1.20
CA ARG A 214 -13.12 -23.23 2.09
C ARG A 214 -12.57 -24.46 2.80
N LEU A 215 -11.96 -25.38 2.05
CA LEU A 215 -11.46 -26.65 2.58
C LEU A 215 -10.32 -26.47 3.57
N THR A 216 -9.43 -25.51 3.34
CA THR A 216 -8.26 -25.23 4.19
C THR A 216 -8.55 -24.23 5.29
N HIS A 217 -9.78 -23.71 5.40
CA HIS A 217 -10.21 -22.66 6.33
C HIS A 217 -9.46 -21.32 6.17
N TRP A 218 -8.78 -21.10 5.03
CA TRP A 218 -8.12 -19.81 4.78
C TRP A 218 -9.13 -18.68 4.56
N GLN A 219 -10.34 -19.01 4.07
CA GLN A 219 -11.44 -18.04 3.97
C GLN A 219 -11.75 -17.33 5.32
N ASP A 220 -11.58 -18.03 6.46
CA ASP A 220 -11.90 -17.49 7.78
C ASP A 220 -10.89 -16.39 8.20
N SER A 221 -9.68 -16.47 7.65
CA SER A 221 -8.61 -15.49 7.88
C SER A 221 -8.71 -14.25 6.98
N LEU A 222 -9.59 -14.27 5.97
CA LEU A 222 -9.77 -13.21 4.96
C LEU A 222 -11.04 -12.39 5.22
N THR A 223 -11.47 -12.30 6.48
CA THR A 223 -12.76 -11.71 6.88
C THR A 223 -12.64 -10.28 7.42
N LYS A 224 -11.48 -9.90 7.95
CA LYS A 224 -11.30 -8.56 8.53
C LYS A 224 -11.29 -7.50 7.44
N TYR A 225 -11.76 -6.30 7.77
CA TYR A 225 -11.76 -5.16 6.85
C TYR A 225 -11.37 -3.88 7.57
N ARG A 226 -12.03 -3.55 8.69
CA ARG A 226 -11.80 -2.32 9.44
C ARG A 226 -11.58 -2.61 10.92
N ASP A 227 -10.61 -1.92 11.52
CA ASP A 227 -10.24 -2.07 12.93
C ASP A 227 -11.10 -1.16 13.82
N MET A 228 -12.19 -1.72 14.34
CA MET A 228 -13.10 -0.99 15.24
C MET A 228 -12.48 -0.62 16.59
N GLU A 229 -11.35 -1.22 17.00
CA GLU A 229 -10.63 -0.79 18.20
C GLU A 229 -9.85 0.50 17.93
N TYR A 230 -9.25 0.62 16.73
CA TYR A 230 -8.58 1.85 16.29
C TYR A 230 -9.56 3.03 16.21
N GLU A 231 -10.81 2.80 15.79
CA GLU A 231 -11.85 3.83 15.67
C GLU A 231 -12.28 4.44 17.02
N LYS A 232 -11.96 3.81 18.16
CA LYS A 232 -12.34 4.32 19.49
C LYS A 232 -11.54 5.56 19.92
N TYR A 233 -10.42 5.80 19.26
CA TYR A 233 -9.51 6.91 19.58
C TYR A 233 -9.79 8.10 18.67
N GLU A 234 -9.73 9.31 19.22
CA GLU A 234 -9.81 10.52 18.41
C GLU A 234 -8.48 10.73 17.67
N HIS A 235 -8.57 10.77 16.35
CA HIS A 235 -7.45 11.03 15.46
C HIS A 235 -7.54 12.48 14.97
N GLY A 236 -6.52 13.27 15.27
CA GLY A 236 -6.49 14.70 14.95
C GLY A 236 -5.21 15.11 14.24
N PRO A 237 -5.19 16.30 13.62
CA PRO A 237 -3.96 16.85 13.08
C PRO A 237 -2.95 17.11 14.20
N GLY A 238 -1.68 16.88 13.90
CA GLY A 238 -0.56 17.07 14.80
C GLY A 238 0.48 18.03 14.24
N ASN A 239 1.66 18.01 14.87
CA ASN A 239 2.85 18.69 14.37
C ASN A 239 4.06 17.79 14.54
N PHE A 240 4.97 17.85 13.58
CA PHE A 240 6.26 17.18 13.60
C PHE A 240 7.38 18.22 13.53
N TYR A 241 8.25 18.22 14.54
CA TYR A 241 9.47 19.03 14.55
C TYR A 241 10.68 18.08 14.39
N ASP A 242 11.42 18.23 13.28
CA ASP A 242 12.58 17.41 12.92
C ASP A 242 13.92 17.97 13.48
N GLY A 243 13.84 19.00 14.35
CA GLY A 243 15.00 19.74 14.83
C GLY A 243 15.37 20.96 13.96
N ILE A 244 14.74 21.16 12.81
CA ILE A 244 14.96 22.27 11.88
C ILE A 244 13.65 23.01 11.62
N THR A 245 12.63 22.30 11.14
CA THR A 245 11.35 22.82 10.65
C THR A 245 10.20 22.14 11.37
N ASN A 246 9.09 22.87 11.54
CA ASN A 246 7.85 22.31 12.06
C ASN A 246 6.86 22.06 10.92
N TYR A 247 6.43 20.81 10.76
CA TYR A 247 5.51 20.34 9.73
C TYR A 247 4.15 20.02 10.34
N PRO A 248 3.03 20.48 9.75
CA PRO A 248 1.72 19.99 10.14
C PRO A 248 1.59 18.52 9.75
N THR A 249 0.95 17.73 10.60
CA THR A 249 0.71 16.31 10.34
C THR A 249 -0.77 15.97 10.35
N LEU A 250 -1.14 14.93 9.61
CA LEU A 250 -2.46 14.30 9.68
C LEU A 250 -2.35 12.97 10.45
N SER A 251 -3.47 12.43 10.90
CA SER A 251 -3.53 11.07 11.43
C SER A 251 -4.44 10.23 10.54
N PRO A 252 -4.12 8.95 10.26
CA PRO A 252 -5.07 8.07 9.58
C PRO A 252 -6.37 8.01 10.37
N LEU A 253 -7.48 8.38 9.75
CA LEU A 253 -8.79 8.34 10.42
C LEU A 253 -9.25 6.91 10.69
N HIS A 254 -8.83 5.99 9.81
CA HIS A 254 -9.21 4.58 9.84
C HIS A 254 -7.96 3.71 9.74
N ARG A 255 -8.08 2.50 10.28
CA ARG A 255 -7.11 1.43 10.11
C ARG A 255 -7.82 0.24 9.46
N TYR A 256 -7.39 -0.09 8.26
CA TYR A 256 -7.91 -1.17 7.44
C TYR A 256 -7.04 -2.43 7.54
N PHE A 257 -7.70 -3.58 7.44
CA PHE A 257 -7.09 -4.88 7.13
C PHE A 257 -7.28 -5.15 5.63
N GLY A 258 -6.25 -5.68 4.99
CA GLY A 258 -6.20 -5.87 3.56
C GLY A 258 -5.61 -7.23 3.21
N TYR A 259 -5.99 -7.75 2.04
CA TYR A 259 -5.48 -9.00 1.52
C TYR A 259 -5.28 -8.94 0.00
N THR A 260 -4.31 -9.70 -0.49
CA THR A 260 -4.13 -9.92 -1.93
C THR A 260 -3.95 -11.40 -2.20
N ALA A 261 -4.61 -11.91 -3.24
CA ALA A 261 -4.48 -13.29 -3.69
C ALA A 261 -4.00 -13.37 -5.14
N PHE A 262 -2.94 -14.14 -5.39
CA PHE A 262 -2.52 -14.49 -6.75
C PHE A 262 -3.05 -15.87 -7.08
N VAL A 263 -3.99 -16.00 -8.01
CA VAL A 263 -4.79 -17.22 -8.21
C VAL A 263 -4.77 -17.70 -9.66
N GLU A 264 -4.56 -18.99 -9.89
CA GLU A 264 -4.73 -19.56 -11.22
C GLU A 264 -6.22 -19.61 -11.57
N THR A 265 -6.52 -19.46 -12.86
CA THR A 265 -7.85 -19.86 -13.33
C THR A 265 -7.98 -21.37 -13.30
N ASP A 266 -9.20 -21.87 -13.16
CA ASP A 266 -9.51 -23.30 -13.18
C ASP A 266 -8.89 -23.98 -14.42
N SER A 267 -8.94 -23.31 -15.57
CA SER A 267 -8.33 -23.78 -16.81
C SER A 267 -6.80 -23.83 -16.80
N VAL A 268 -6.14 -22.83 -16.17
CA VAL A 268 -4.68 -22.81 -16.05
C VAL A 268 -4.23 -23.96 -15.16
N LEU A 269 -4.85 -24.09 -13.98
CA LEU A 269 -4.49 -25.15 -13.04
C LEU A 269 -4.73 -26.54 -13.63
N ALA A 270 -5.87 -26.75 -14.29
CA ALA A 270 -6.18 -28.02 -14.95
C ALA A 270 -5.20 -28.37 -16.07
N LEU A 271 -4.80 -27.38 -16.87
CA LEU A 271 -3.83 -27.57 -17.95
C LEU A 271 -2.47 -28.00 -17.42
N TYR A 272 -1.91 -27.24 -16.46
CA TYR A 272 -0.56 -27.46 -15.95
C TYR A 272 -0.43 -28.72 -15.10
N TRP A 273 -1.45 -29.04 -14.31
CA TRP A 273 -1.42 -30.20 -13.41
C TRP A 273 -2.09 -31.44 -13.99
N HIS A 274 -2.57 -31.36 -15.24
CA HIS A 274 -3.28 -32.43 -15.92
C HIS A 274 -4.44 -32.97 -15.08
N LEU A 275 -5.22 -32.05 -14.51
CA LEU A 275 -6.38 -32.40 -13.69
C LEU A 275 -7.46 -33.05 -14.59
N PRO A 276 -8.33 -33.90 -14.00
CA PRO A 276 -9.53 -34.40 -14.69
C PRO A 276 -10.37 -33.25 -15.26
N GLU A 277 -11.10 -33.53 -16.34
CA GLU A 277 -12.04 -32.57 -16.92
C GLU A 277 -13.02 -32.07 -15.85
N ILE A 278 -13.05 -30.75 -15.66
CA ILE A 278 -13.88 -30.12 -14.64
C ILE A 278 -15.32 -30.02 -15.14
N ARG A 279 -16.26 -30.57 -14.39
CA ARG A 279 -17.70 -30.51 -14.69
C ARG A 279 -18.37 -29.54 -13.74
N TYR A 280 -18.95 -28.48 -14.29
CA TYR A 280 -19.64 -27.45 -13.52
C TYR A 280 -21.15 -27.71 -13.51
N ALA A 281 -21.74 -27.61 -12.33
CA ALA A 281 -23.19 -27.58 -12.15
C ALA A 281 -23.77 -26.24 -12.60
N ALA A 282 -25.10 -26.17 -12.75
CA ALA A 282 -25.80 -24.95 -13.14
C ALA A 282 -25.59 -23.76 -12.17
N ASN A 283 -25.23 -24.03 -10.92
CA ASN A 283 -24.92 -23.03 -9.90
C ASN A 283 -23.43 -22.63 -9.86
N GLY A 284 -22.61 -23.11 -10.80
CA GLY A 284 -21.17 -22.85 -10.87
C GLY A 284 -20.29 -23.81 -10.05
N SER A 285 -20.84 -24.61 -9.14
CA SER A 285 -20.03 -25.53 -8.33
C SER A 285 -19.47 -26.71 -9.14
N ILE A 286 -18.34 -27.28 -8.70
CA ILE A 286 -17.70 -28.42 -9.37
C ILE A 286 -18.38 -29.74 -8.97
N GLU A 287 -19.06 -30.39 -9.92
CA GLU A 287 -19.79 -31.65 -9.70
C GLU A 287 -18.86 -32.83 -9.37
N ASN A 288 -17.71 -32.92 -10.07
CA ASN A 288 -16.72 -33.97 -9.87
C ASN A 288 -15.59 -33.55 -8.90
N TRP A 289 -15.90 -32.74 -7.90
CA TRP A 289 -14.92 -32.17 -6.95
C TRP A 289 -13.97 -33.23 -6.36
N ASN A 290 -14.48 -34.38 -5.92
CA ASN A 290 -13.63 -35.41 -5.32
C ASN A 290 -12.54 -35.94 -6.26
N GLU A 291 -12.83 -36.04 -7.57
CA GLU A 291 -11.88 -36.50 -8.59
C GLU A 291 -10.80 -35.43 -8.82
N VAL A 292 -11.23 -34.18 -9.02
CA VAL A 292 -10.35 -33.01 -9.22
C VAL A 292 -9.46 -32.81 -7.99
N TYR A 293 -10.05 -32.80 -6.80
CA TYR A 293 -9.34 -32.64 -5.53
C TYR A 293 -8.33 -33.76 -5.29
N SER A 294 -8.67 -35.02 -5.58
CA SER A 294 -7.72 -36.13 -5.39
C SER A 294 -6.48 -35.98 -6.29
N ALA A 295 -6.65 -35.56 -7.55
CA ALA A 295 -5.54 -35.30 -8.46
C ALA A 295 -4.69 -34.09 -8.01
N LEU A 296 -5.36 -33.02 -7.56
CA LEU A 296 -4.72 -31.84 -7.01
C LEU A 296 -3.93 -32.15 -5.74
N GLU A 297 -4.52 -32.88 -4.80
CA GLU A 297 -3.89 -33.28 -3.54
C GLU A 297 -2.64 -34.12 -3.80
N ALA A 298 -2.70 -35.03 -4.79
CA ALA A 298 -1.53 -35.81 -5.20
C ALA A 298 -0.39 -34.91 -5.71
N LYS A 299 -0.70 -33.88 -6.49
CA LYS A 299 0.29 -32.89 -6.96
C LYS A 299 0.88 -32.08 -5.81
N CYS A 300 0.04 -31.60 -4.89
CA CYS A 300 0.54 -30.91 -3.70
C CYS A 300 1.47 -31.82 -2.87
N LYS A 301 1.12 -33.09 -2.66
CA LYS A 301 1.97 -34.06 -1.92
C LYS A 301 3.28 -34.38 -2.63
N GLU A 302 3.30 -34.38 -3.96
CA GLU A 302 4.52 -34.53 -4.77
C GLU A 302 5.48 -33.35 -4.56
N ILE A 303 4.96 -32.13 -4.54
CA ILE A 303 5.74 -30.89 -4.39
C ILE A 303 6.15 -30.68 -2.92
N TYR A 304 5.28 -31.04 -1.98
CA TYR A 304 5.41 -30.76 -0.55
C TYR A 304 5.43 -32.05 0.30
N PRO A 305 6.37 -32.99 0.06
CA PRO A 305 6.38 -34.30 0.72
C PRO A 305 6.62 -34.22 2.24
N GLN A 306 7.18 -33.12 2.73
CA GLN A 306 7.42 -32.87 4.15
C GLN A 306 6.15 -32.47 4.93
N PHE A 307 5.04 -32.15 4.23
CA PHE A 307 3.78 -31.73 4.83
C PHE A 307 2.82 -32.91 4.92
N THR A 308 2.95 -33.67 6.00
CA THR A 308 2.36 -35.00 6.13
C THR A 308 0.96 -35.02 6.73
N SER A 309 0.41 -33.88 7.17
CA SER A 309 -0.91 -33.86 7.80
C SER A 309 -2.00 -34.21 6.78
N THR A 310 -2.95 -35.05 7.18
CA THR A 310 -4.12 -35.41 6.36
C THR A 310 -5.29 -34.46 6.58
N ASP A 311 -5.22 -33.59 7.59
CA ASP A 311 -6.23 -32.57 7.85
C ASP A 311 -5.93 -31.33 7.01
N PRO A 312 -6.77 -30.96 6.02
CA PRO A 312 -6.52 -29.80 5.16
C PRO A 312 -6.55 -28.46 5.91
N THR A 313 -7.07 -28.42 7.14
CA THR A 313 -7.09 -27.22 7.99
C THR A 313 -5.79 -27.01 8.76
N ASP A 314 -4.93 -28.04 8.86
CA ASP A 314 -3.62 -27.93 9.48
C ASP A 314 -2.59 -27.38 8.49
N GLU A 315 -1.85 -26.35 8.89
CA GLU A 315 -0.75 -25.78 8.09
C GLU A 315 0.39 -26.77 7.79
N ASN A 316 0.43 -27.93 8.44
CA ASN A 316 1.32 -29.04 8.07
C ASN A 316 0.74 -29.97 6.96
N ASN A 317 -0.34 -29.57 6.28
CA ASN A 317 -0.90 -30.26 5.12
C ASN A 317 -0.39 -29.63 3.80
N ALA A 318 -0.11 -30.47 2.80
CA ALA A 318 0.44 -30.03 1.51
C ALA A 318 -0.50 -29.09 0.73
N VAL A 319 -1.82 -29.31 0.75
CA VAL A 319 -2.79 -28.44 0.10
C VAL A 319 -2.93 -27.12 0.86
N ASN A 320 -2.95 -27.16 2.19
CA ASN A 320 -2.95 -25.96 3.00
C ASN A 320 -1.73 -25.08 2.69
N LYS A 321 -0.55 -25.69 2.58
CA LYS A 321 0.69 -25.01 2.20
C LYS A 321 0.58 -24.34 0.84
N PHE A 322 0.03 -25.06 -0.15
CA PHE A 322 -0.21 -24.52 -1.48
C PHE A 322 -1.07 -23.26 -1.39
N VAL A 323 -2.24 -23.33 -0.77
CA VAL A 323 -3.18 -22.19 -0.64
C VAL A 323 -2.54 -21.02 0.11
N ALA A 324 -1.87 -21.26 1.23
CA ALA A 324 -1.26 -20.20 2.04
C ALA A 324 -0.23 -19.37 1.26
N TYR A 325 0.49 -19.99 0.30
CA TYR A 325 1.51 -19.33 -0.50
C TYR A 325 0.95 -18.33 -1.54
N HIS A 326 -0.36 -18.36 -1.80
CA HIS A 326 -1.03 -17.46 -2.74
C HIS A 326 -1.55 -16.19 -2.07
N LEU A 327 -1.52 -16.13 -0.74
CA LEU A 327 -2.20 -15.10 0.04
C LEU A 327 -1.20 -14.16 0.71
N LEU A 328 -1.43 -12.86 0.55
CA LEU A 328 -0.69 -11.78 1.20
C LEU A 328 -1.58 -11.05 2.23
N PRO A 329 -1.02 -10.61 3.37
CA PRO A 329 -1.74 -9.92 4.43
C PRO A 329 -1.85 -8.39 4.19
N GLU A 330 -1.86 -7.95 2.94
CA GLU A 330 -1.97 -6.54 2.58
C GLU A 330 -2.78 -6.33 1.31
N ARG A 331 -3.41 -5.15 1.18
CA ARG A 331 -4.17 -4.78 -0.02
C ARG A 331 -3.24 -4.14 -1.06
N LEU A 332 -2.94 -4.86 -2.13
CA LEU A 332 -2.13 -4.36 -3.26
C LEU A 332 -3.01 -4.05 -4.47
N ARG A 333 -3.08 -2.76 -4.85
CA ARG A 333 -3.53 -2.36 -6.19
C ARG A 333 -2.49 -2.74 -7.23
N TRP A 334 -2.88 -2.74 -8.50
CA TRP A 334 -1.99 -3.10 -9.61
C TRP A 334 -0.70 -2.27 -9.61
N ASP A 335 -0.80 -0.96 -9.40
CA ASP A 335 0.32 -0.01 -9.31
C ASP A 335 1.17 -0.15 -8.05
N GLN A 336 0.76 -1.01 -7.10
CA GLN A 336 1.42 -1.22 -5.81
C GLN A 336 2.08 -2.61 -5.66
N ILE A 337 1.83 -3.54 -6.58
CA ILE A 337 2.43 -4.90 -6.54
C ILE A 337 3.96 -4.85 -6.70
N VAL A 338 4.45 -3.91 -7.50
CA VAL A 338 5.88 -3.53 -7.60
C VAL A 338 5.91 -2.02 -7.70
N LEU A 339 6.56 -1.36 -6.75
CA LEU A 339 6.62 0.10 -6.73
C LEU A 339 7.79 0.63 -7.57
N HIS A 340 7.46 1.59 -8.42
CA HIS A 340 8.36 2.36 -9.26
C HIS A 340 8.27 3.84 -8.87
N HIS A 341 9.40 4.47 -8.53
CA HIS A 341 9.42 5.86 -8.07
C HIS A 341 10.69 6.65 -8.41
N CYS A 342 11.86 6.13 -8.03
CA CYS A 342 13.15 6.83 -8.08
C CYS A 342 14.31 5.95 -8.56
N GLU A 343 13.99 4.76 -9.07
CA GLU A 343 14.98 3.89 -9.68
C GLU A 343 15.58 4.52 -10.95
N MET A 344 16.80 4.13 -11.27
CA MET A 344 17.55 4.64 -12.41
C MET A 344 16.74 4.46 -13.72
N GLY A 345 16.52 5.57 -14.43
CA GLY A 345 15.82 5.59 -15.72
C GLY A 345 14.29 5.73 -15.65
N TYR A 346 13.66 5.73 -14.47
CA TYR A 346 12.21 5.88 -14.32
C TYR A 346 11.79 7.29 -13.91
N ALA A 347 10.57 7.71 -14.26
CA ALA A 347 9.97 8.91 -13.71
C ALA A 347 8.47 8.71 -13.45
N TYR A 348 8.00 9.04 -12.25
CA TYR A 348 6.57 8.95 -11.92
C TYR A 348 5.67 9.82 -12.82
N ALA A 349 6.23 10.84 -13.48
CA ALA A 349 5.52 11.69 -14.43
C ALA A 349 5.32 11.01 -15.80
N ASP A 350 6.07 9.95 -16.08
CA ASP A 350 6.00 9.13 -17.29
C ASP A 350 6.05 7.64 -16.91
N PRO A 351 4.99 7.14 -16.23
CA PRO A 351 4.99 5.82 -15.60
C PRO A 351 4.98 4.65 -16.60
N ASP A 352 4.67 4.91 -17.87
CA ASP A 352 4.65 3.90 -18.93
C ASP A 352 6.07 3.52 -19.39
N GLN A 353 7.08 4.35 -19.07
CA GLN A 353 8.48 4.07 -19.36
C GLN A 353 9.21 3.59 -18.10
N LEU A 354 9.25 2.27 -17.93
CA LEU A 354 10.00 1.62 -16.86
C LEU A 354 11.52 1.80 -17.01
N GLY A 355 12.21 1.88 -15.87
CA GLY A 355 13.67 1.92 -15.77
C GLY A 355 14.28 0.54 -15.54
N VAL A 356 15.27 0.49 -14.65
CA VAL A 356 15.84 -0.76 -14.13
C VAL A 356 14.78 -1.63 -13.44
N ASP A 357 15.05 -2.94 -13.31
CA ASP A 357 14.13 -3.87 -12.66
C ASP A 357 13.98 -3.54 -11.16
N CYS A 358 12.76 -3.18 -10.75
CA CYS A 358 12.33 -3.08 -9.35
C CYS A 358 11.85 -4.44 -8.84
N TYR A 359 11.90 -4.61 -7.53
CA TYR A 359 11.48 -5.84 -6.88
C TYR A 359 10.89 -5.61 -5.50
N GLU A 360 9.91 -6.44 -5.15
CA GLU A 360 9.30 -6.52 -3.83
C GLU A 360 9.39 -7.97 -3.32
N TYR A 361 9.57 -8.12 -2.01
CA TYR A 361 9.60 -9.43 -1.36
C TYR A 361 8.50 -9.50 -0.30
N TYR A 362 7.44 -10.24 -0.59
CA TYR A 362 6.27 -10.33 0.27
C TYR A 362 6.30 -11.57 1.15
N GLU A 363 5.98 -11.40 2.43
CA GLU A 363 5.68 -12.53 3.31
C GLU A 363 4.24 -13.01 3.10
N THR A 364 4.09 -14.29 2.75
CA THR A 364 2.79 -14.94 2.56
C THR A 364 2.15 -15.32 3.89
N MET A 365 0.82 -15.48 3.94
CA MET A 365 0.04 -15.62 5.19
C MET A 365 0.32 -16.87 6.04
N GLY A 366 1.12 -17.84 5.58
CA GLY A 366 1.43 -19.06 6.33
C GLY A 366 2.08 -18.77 7.70
N ARG A 367 1.44 -19.21 8.80
CA ARG A 367 1.81 -18.79 10.17
C ARG A 367 2.93 -19.63 10.77
N LYS A 368 2.87 -20.96 10.58
CA LYS A 368 3.89 -21.91 11.03
C LYS A 368 5.11 -21.90 10.11
N GLN A 369 4.91 -21.53 8.85
CA GLN A 369 5.95 -21.53 7.84
C GLN A 369 5.87 -20.27 6.99
N ARG A 370 6.51 -19.23 7.50
CA ARG A 370 6.66 -17.92 6.86
C ARG A 370 7.45 -18.11 5.56
N ARG A 371 6.87 -17.75 4.42
CA ARG A 371 7.54 -17.87 3.11
C ARG A 371 7.49 -16.55 2.39
N LEU A 372 8.61 -16.24 1.72
CA LEU A 372 8.72 -15.09 0.86
C LEU A 372 8.32 -15.46 -0.58
N MET A 373 7.72 -14.51 -1.27
CA MET A 373 7.71 -14.48 -2.74
C MET A 373 8.41 -13.22 -3.22
N LYS A 374 9.12 -13.32 -4.34
CA LYS A 374 9.66 -12.15 -5.03
C LYS A 374 8.70 -11.76 -6.14
N ILE A 375 8.37 -10.49 -6.31
CA ILE A 375 7.71 -9.98 -7.52
C ILE A 375 8.62 -8.94 -8.15
N THR A 376 8.79 -9.00 -9.47
CA THR A 376 9.72 -8.13 -10.22
C THR A 376 9.01 -7.52 -11.41
N GLU A 377 9.32 -6.25 -11.67
CA GLU A 377 8.90 -5.52 -12.86
C GLU A 377 9.99 -4.53 -13.28
N GLY A 378 10.18 -4.36 -14.58
CA GLY A 378 11.12 -3.39 -15.16
C GLY A 378 11.08 -3.42 -16.67
N ALA A 379 11.90 -2.60 -17.31
CA ALA A 379 11.97 -2.54 -18.77
C ALA A 379 12.30 -3.90 -19.44
N GLN A 380 12.90 -4.83 -18.69
CA GLN A 380 13.40 -6.12 -19.20
C GLN A 380 12.61 -7.33 -18.64
N SER A 381 11.52 -7.11 -17.90
CA SER A 381 10.77 -8.18 -17.22
C SER A 381 9.61 -8.78 -18.01
N ASP A 382 9.06 -8.03 -18.99
CA ASP A 382 7.82 -8.36 -19.70
C ASP A 382 6.65 -8.63 -18.73
N GLY A 383 6.21 -7.56 -18.07
CA GLY A 383 5.16 -7.54 -17.05
C GLY A 383 5.66 -7.87 -15.64
N LYS A 384 4.72 -7.91 -14.68
CA LYS A 384 4.96 -8.30 -13.29
C LYS A 384 5.11 -9.82 -13.17
N ARG A 385 6.23 -10.28 -12.62
CA ARG A 385 6.60 -11.70 -12.57
C ARG A 385 6.88 -12.17 -11.15
N ILE A 386 6.14 -13.17 -10.69
CA ILE A 386 6.38 -13.83 -9.40
C ILE A 386 7.53 -14.82 -9.54
N ASN A 387 8.48 -14.80 -8.60
CA ASN A 387 9.63 -15.69 -8.49
C ASN A 387 10.51 -15.74 -9.76
N ARG A 388 10.65 -14.62 -10.46
CA ARG A 388 11.59 -14.47 -11.58
C ARG A 388 13.03 -14.44 -11.06
N LYS A 389 13.94 -15.14 -11.76
CA LYS A 389 15.39 -15.05 -11.54
C LYS A 389 16.12 -14.82 -12.84
N VAL A 390 16.97 -13.80 -12.83
CA VAL A 390 17.89 -13.48 -13.93
C VAL A 390 19.33 -13.42 -13.42
N ILE A 391 20.25 -13.51 -14.35
CA ILE A 391 21.65 -13.12 -14.17
C ILE A 391 21.83 -11.82 -14.93
N TYR A 392 22.36 -10.80 -14.27
CA TYR A 392 22.69 -9.53 -14.89
C TYR A 392 24.10 -9.53 -15.46
N ASP A 393 24.29 -8.78 -16.53
CA ASP A 393 25.57 -8.28 -16.98
C ASP A 393 25.72 -6.86 -16.45
N TYR A 394 26.73 -6.64 -15.61
CA TYR A 394 26.98 -5.35 -15.00
C TYR A 394 27.94 -4.47 -15.83
N GLY A 395 28.33 -4.93 -17.03
CA GLY A 395 29.33 -4.27 -17.85
C GLY A 395 30.75 -4.40 -17.29
N GLU A 396 31.73 -3.81 -17.97
CA GLU A 396 33.15 -3.82 -17.54
C GLU A 396 33.36 -3.12 -16.18
N ASN A 397 32.51 -2.14 -15.91
CA ASN A 397 32.62 -1.20 -14.81
C ASN A 397 31.73 -1.55 -13.61
N GLY A 398 30.67 -2.35 -13.80
CA GLY A 398 29.72 -2.70 -12.75
C GLY A 398 28.50 -1.77 -12.67
N ASP A 399 28.38 -0.78 -13.56
CA ASP A 399 27.38 0.29 -13.57
C ASP A 399 26.29 0.12 -14.63
N GLU A 400 26.16 -1.07 -15.20
CA GLU A 400 25.02 -1.48 -16.02
C GLU A 400 24.15 -2.50 -15.27
N LEU A 401 22.88 -2.64 -15.66
CA LEU A 401 21.97 -3.67 -15.13
C LEU A 401 21.19 -4.34 -16.26
N ASN A 402 21.93 -4.97 -17.17
CA ASN A 402 21.36 -5.61 -18.36
C ASN A 402 21.07 -7.08 -18.10
N VAL A 403 19.90 -7.57 -18.49
CA VAL A 403 19.57 -9.00 -18.34
C VAL A 403 20.44 -9.81 -19.29
N LYS A 404 21.38 -10.60 -18.74
CA LYS A 404 22.25 -11.50 -19.49
C LYS A 404 21.54 -12.80 -19.85
N SER A 405 20.85 -13.37 -18.88
CA SER A 405 20.09 -14.60 -19.05
C SER A 405 18.97 -14.73 -18.03
N VAL A 406 17.92 -15.45 -18.41
CA VAL A 406 16.78 -15.76 -17.55
C VAL A 406 16.94 -17.19 -17.02
N VAL A 407 17.17 -17.31 -15.71
CA VAL A 407 17.32 -18.60 -15.01
C VAL A 407 15.96 -19.19 -14.71
N ARG A 408 15.02 -18.36 -14.25
CA ARG A 408 13.61 -18.71 -14.03
C ARG A 408 12.75 -17.57 -14.60
N PRO A 409 11.90 -17.82 -15.61
CA PRO A 409 11.05 -16.78 -16.21
C PRO A 409 10.13 -16.08 -15.21
N GLY A 410 9.68 -16.82 -14.20
CA GLY A 410 8.69 -16.34 -13.23
C GLY A 410 7.28 -16.34 -13.81
N ILE A 411 6.31 -16.37 -12.90
CA ILE A 411 4.89 -16.48 -13.21
C ILE A 411 4.34 -15.09 -13.53
N LEU A 412 3.81 -14.90 -14.73
CA LEU A 412 3.17 -13.65 -15.13
C LEU A 412 1.87 -13.44 -14.35
N ILE A 413 1.70 -12.22 -13.84
CA ILE A 413 0.47 -11.71 -13.21
C ILE A 413 -0.33 -10.92 -14.24
N TYR A 414 -1.64 -11.17 -14.32
CA TYR A 414 -2.55 -10.43 -15.18
C TYR A 414 -3.28 -9.33 -14.37
N GLU A 415 -3.27 -8.11 -14.91
CA GLU A 415 -3.98 -6.97 -14.32
C GLU A 415 -5.49 -7.23 -14.22
N THR A 416 -6.07 -7.90 -15.20
CA THR A 416 -7.51 -8.19 -15.27
C THR A 416 -7.80 -9.67 -15.37
N ASN A 417 -9.02 -10.07 -15.00
CA ASN A 417 -9.56 -11.41 -15.22
C ASN A 417 -10.68 -11.36 -16.26
N GLY A 418 -10.38 -10.82 -17.45
CA GLY A 418 -11.40 -10.54 -18.46
C GLY A 418 -12.40 -9.50 -17.96
N SER A 419 -13.69 -9.84 -17.95
CA SER A 419 -14.76 -8.97 -17.45
C SER A 419 -15.10 -9.20 -15.97
N TYR A 420 -14.40 -10.09 -15.27
CA TYR A 420 -14.70 -10.38 -13.87
C TYR A 420 -14.09 -9.33 -12.95
N LEU A 421 -14.89 -8.88 -11.98
CA LEU A 421 -14.44 -7.99 -10.92
C LEU A 421 -13.34 -8.69 -10.09
N HIS A 422 -12.26 -7.96 -9.82
CA HIS A 422 -11.13 -8.46 -9.04
C HIS A 422 -10.87 -7.71 -7.73
N GLN A 423 -11.70 -6.71 -7.43
CA GLN A 423 -11.62 -5.88 -6.23
C GLN A 423 -12.70 -6.30 -5.24
N ALA A 424 -12.28 -6.83 -4.10
CA ALA A 424 -13.14 -7.15 -2.97
C ALA A 424 -13.24 -5.98 -1.99
N LEU A 425 -14.09 -6.12 -0.97
CA LEU A 425 -14.19 -5.15 0.13
C LEU A 425 -12.84 -4.93 0.82
N ASN A 426 -12.12 -6.01 1.09
CA ASN A 426 -10.89 -6.03 1.89
C ASN A 426 -9.66 -6.48 1.10
N GLY A 427 -9.66 -6.36 -0.23
CA GLY A 427 -8.54 -6.87 -1.00
C GLY A 427 -8.69 -6.91 -2.51
N PHE A 428 -7.70 -7.51 -3.16
CA PHE A 428 -7.69 -7.78 -4.59
C PHE A 428 -7.30 -9.23 -4.87
N TYR A 429 -7.80 -9.82 -5.95
CA TYR A 429 -7.15 -10.99 -6.53
C TYR A 429 -6.56 -10.63 -7.89
N TYR A 430 -5.50 -11.33 -8.30
CA TYR A 430 -4.97 -11.24 -9.65
C TYR A 430 -4.80 -12.64 -10.20
N THR A 431 -5.15 -12.82 -11.48
CA THR A 431 -4.94 -14.13 -12.09
C THR A 431 -3.49 -14.31 -12.51
N ILE A 432 -3.01 -15.55 -12.45
CA ILE A 432 -1.62 -15.90 -12.79
C ILE A 432 -1.55 -16.97 -13.86
N SER A 433 -0.45 -16.95 -14.60
CA SER A 433 -0.23 -17.76 -15.80
C SER A 433 0.14 -19.22 -15.56
N GLU A 434 0.59 -19.57 -14.35
CA GLU A 434 1.05 -20.92 -13.98
C GLU A 434 0.79 -21.19 -12.49
N PRO A 435 0.73 -22.46 -12.05
CA PRO A 435 0.59 -22.82 -10.64
C PRO A 435 1.70 -22.25 -9.73
N LEU A 436 1.32 -21.48 -8.71
CA LEU A 436 2.22 -20.83 -7.78
C LEU A 436 2.66 -21.79 -6.66
N VAL A 437 3.90 -22.24 -6.75
CA VAL A 437 4.47 -23.23 -5.82
C VAL A 437 5.78 -22.73 -5.19
N TYR A 438 5.97 -23.05 -3.91
CA TYR A 438 7.22 -22.85 -3.18
C TYR A 438 8.12 -24.08 -3.31
N ASP A 439 8.53 -24.38 -4.53
CA ASP A 439 9.51 -25.44 -4.84
C ASP A 439 10.92 -25.07 -4.34
N ASP A 440 11.86 -26.03 -4.38
CA ASP A 440 13.26 -25.81 -3.98
C ASP A 440 13.96 -24.70 -4.80
N GLY A 441 13.46 -24.39 -6.00
CA GLY A 441 13.97 -23.31 -6.83
C GLY A 441 13.67 -21.93 -6.26
N VAL A 442 12.63 -21.76 -5.45
CA VAL A 442 12.32 -20.46 -4.85
C VAL A 442 13.36 -20.08 -3.77
N PRO A 443 13.52 -20.81 -2.65
CA PRO A 443 14.48 -20.43 -1.62
C PRO A 443 15.93 -20.51 -2.09
N ASN A 444 16.31 -21.52 -2.88
CA ASN A 444 17.71 -21.81 -3.17
C ASN A 444 18.25 -21.11 -4.42
N VAL A 445 17.38 -20.63 -5.33
CA VAL A 445 17.78 -19.99 -6.59
C VAL A 445 17.23 -18.57 -6.71
N VAL A 446 15.93 -18.38 -6.55
CA VAL A 446 15.30 -17.04 -6.65
C VAL A 446 15.76 -16.17 -5.50
N LEU A 447 15.50 -16.61 -4.26
CA LEU A 447 15.72 -15.83 -3.04
C LEU A 447 17.14 -15.96 -2.47
N ASN A 448 18.02 -16.73 -3.12
CA ASN A 448 19.44 -16.79 -2.78
C ASN A 448 20.19 -15.62 -3.45
N GLU A 449 19.86 -14.43 -2.98
CA GLU A 449 20.40 -13.15 -3.42
C GLU A 449 20.37 -12.15 -2.25
N ARG A 450 20.86 -10.92 -2.46
CA ARG A 450 20.62 -9.84 -1.50
C ARG A 450 19.14 -9.50 -1.53
N LEU A 451 18.44 -9.85 -0.46
CA LEU A 451 17.06 -9.43 -0.24
C LEU A 451 17.10 -8.01 0.30
N ARG A 452 16.46 -7.09 -0.39
CA ARG A 452 16.40 -5.67 -0.04
C ARG A 452 14.94 -5.24 -0.03
N TRP A 453 14.52 -4.69 1.10
CA TRP A 453 13.21 -4.11 1.28
C TRP A 453 13.34 -2.62 1.47
N ASP A 454 12.42 -1.88 0.88
CA ASP A 454 11.99 -0.64 1.48
C ASP A 454 11.39 -0.91 2.86
N TYR A 455 11.66 -0.06 3.84
CA TYR A 455 11.16 -0.27 5.19
C TYR A 455 9.63 -0.30 5.26
N SER A 456 8.93 0.47 4.41
CA SER A 456 7.47 0.41 4.30
C SER A 456 6.94 -0.92 3.75
N SER A 457 7.72 -1.69 2.97
CA SER A 457 7.30 -3.03 2.51
C SER A 457 7.15 -4.03 3.65
N LEU A 458 7.73 -3.75 4.82
CA LEU A 458 7.70 -4.65 5.97
C LEU A 458 6.50 -4.42 6.89
N VAL A 459 5.72 -3.37 6.63
CA VAL A 459 4.56 -2.95 7.43
C VAL A 459 3.31 -2.86 6.54
N PRO A 460 2.60 -3.98 6.33
CA PRO A 460 1.37 -4.10 5.55
C PRO A 460 0.34 -2.98 5.72
N GLU A 461 0.27 -2.37 6.90
CA GLU A 461 -0.68 -1.34 7.24
C GLU A 461 -0.46 -0.06 6.43
N ILE A 462 0.79 0.33 6.14
CA ILE A 462 1.07 1.55 5.36
C ILE A 462 0.55 1.38 3.93
N MET A 463 0.78 0.21 3.33
CA MET A 463 0.28 -0.10 1.99
C MET A 463 -1.25 -0.23 1.98
N THR A 464 -1.80 -1.02 2.90
CA THR A 464 -3.24 -1.30 2.99
C THR A 464 -4.06 -0.02 3.17
N ASN A 465 -3.56 0.92 3.97
CA ASN A 465 -4.22 2.20 4.25
C ASN A 465 -3.88 3.29 3.21
N ASN A 466 -3.29 2.92 2.06
CA ASN A 466 -2.97 3.81 0.95
C ASN A 466 -2.07 5.00 1.35
N LEU A 467 -1.15 4.76 2.30
CA LEU A 467 -0.14 5.74 2.69
C LEU A 467 1.13 5.57 1.84
N ARG A 468 1.47 4.34 1.43
CA ARG A 468 2.65 4.08 0.59
C ARG A 468 2.42 4.51 -0.86
N ASN A 469 3.38 5.26 -1.41
CA ASN A 469 3.31 5.87 -2.75
C ASN A 469 2.07 6.78 -2.96
N MET A 470 1.50 7.32 -1.88
CA MET A 470 0.39 8.27 -1.99
C MET A 470 0.86 9.56 -2.67
N LYS A 471 0.04 10.14 -3.55
CA LYS A 471 0.38 11.36 -4.30
C LYS A 471 0.33 12.63 -3.44
N SER A 472 1.14 12.67 -2.40
CA SER A 472 1.22 13.72 -1.38
C SER A 472 2.62 13.80 -0.76
N ASN A 473 2.93 14.98 -0.19
CA ASN A 473 4.10 15.21 0.66
C ASN A 473 3.68 15.50 2.12
N THR A 474 2.45 15.16 2.48
CA THR A 474 1.92 15.35 3.84
C THR A 474 2.51 14.34 4.80
N PHE A 475 2.92 14.82 5.98
CA PHE A 475 3.34 13.96 7.08
C PHE A 475 2.13 13.35 7.79
N TYR A 476 2.25 12.08 8.14
CA TYR A 476 1.26 11.33 8.91
C TYR A 476 1.83 10.90 10.25
N ASP A 477 1.08 11.16 11.31
CA ASP A 477 1.29 10.63 12.64
C ASP A 477 0.75 9.20 12.69
N LEU A 478 1.64 8.22 12.91
CA LEU A 478 1.26 6.82 13.04
C LEU A 478 1.33 6.42 14.52
N PRO A 479 0.19 6.27 15.22
CA PRO A 479 0.19 5.97 16.65
C PRO A 479 0.63 4.54 16.96
N GLU A 480 0.91 4.25 18.23
CA GLU A 480 1.39 2.94 18.72
C GLU A 480 0.47 1.78 18.30
N ASN A 481 -0.85 2.00 18.25
CA ASN A 481 -1.84 0.99 17.90
C ASN A 481 -2.10 0.88 16.38
N PHE A 482 -1.29 1.54 15.53
CA PHE A 482 -1.44 1.48 14.08
C PHE A 482 -0.80 0.21 13.46
N PHE A 483 0.24 -0.33 14.09
CA PHE A 483 1.02 -1.45 13.54
C PHE A 483 0.85 -2.73 14.36
N ASP A 484 0.77 -3.88 13.68
CA ASP A 484 0.81 -5.21 14.29
C ASP A 484 2.26 -5.67 14.52
N HIS A 485 3.19 -5.27 13.65
CA HIS A 485 4.59 -5.74 13.67
C HIS A 485 5.59 -4.75 14.29
N ILE A 486 5.13 -3.55 14.67
CA ILE A 486 5.95 -2.56 15.38
C ILE A 486 5.34 -2.33 16.75
N THR A 487 6.12 -2.56 17.80
CA THR A 487 5.78 -2.15 19.16
C THR A 487 6.56 -0.89 19.51
N MET A 488 5.86 0.17 19.92
CA MET A 488 6.47 1.43 20.34
C MET A 488 6.34 1.58 21.85
N ARG A 489 7.36 2.10 22.53
CA ARG A 489 7.24 2.51 23.94
C ARG A 489 6.84 3.98 24.04
N GLU A 490 6.29 4.33 25.20
CA GLU A 490 5.97 5.71 25.56
C GLU A 490 7.14 6.66 25.24
N GLY A 491 6.82 7.78 24.58
CA GLY A 491 7.81 8.76 24.12
C GLY A 491 8.39 8.50 22.73
N THR A 492 7.98 7.41 22.07
CA THR A 492 8.24 7.20 20.63
C THR A 492 7.17 7.91 19.81
N HIS A 493 7.60 8.71 18.83
CA HIS A 493 6.71 9.38 17.90
C HIS A 493 7.08 8.97 16.48
N TYR A 494 6.17 8.26 15.81
CA TYR A 494 6.39 7.77 14.46
C TYR A 494 5.68 8.66 13.45
N LYS A 495 6.45 9.20 12.50
CA LYS A 495 5.95 10.00 11.39
C LYS A 495 6.30 9.34 10.08
N TYR A 496 5.37 9.37 9.15
CA TYR A 496 5.54 8.81 7.82
C TYR A 496 5.24 9.88 6.76
N ASN A 497 6.02 9.92 5.69
CA ASN A 497 5.77 10.79 4.54
C ASN A 497 6.07 10.04 3.24
N ALA A 498 5.13 10.02 2.30
CA ALA A 498 5.39 9.36 1.01
C ALA A 498 6.28 10.18 0.06
N TYR A 499 6.45 11.48 0.32
CA TYR A 499 7.33 12.39 -0.43
C TYR A 499 7.23 12.28 -1.96
N TYR A 500 6.03 11.99 -2.47
CA TYR A 500 5.82 11.64 -3.88
C TYR A 500 6.29 12.71 -4.87
N TYR A 501 6.14 14.00 -4.52
CA TYR A 501 6.57 15.12 -5.35
C TYR A 501 7.93 15.70 -4.95
N ALA A 502 8.63 15.09 -3.99
CA ALA A 502 9.93 15.56 -3.55
C ALA A 502 11.02 15.24 -4.57
N THR A 503 12.07 16.07 -4.57
CA THR A 503 13.36 15.81 -5.22
C THR A 503 14.40 15.29 -4.23
N VAL A 504 13.93 14.87 -3.05
CA VAL A 504 14.68 14.11 -2.06
C VAL A 504 14.24 12.67 -2.25
N GLU A 505 15.16 11.75 -2.57
CA GLU A 505 14.77 10.39 -2.93
C GLU A 505 15.17 9.40 -1.87
N ASN A 506 14.23 9.16 -0.96
CA ASN A 506 14.16 7.91 -0.21
C ASN A 506 14.05 6.71 -1.15
N TYR A 507 14.53 5.54 -0.72
CA TYR A 507 14.36 4.34 -1.52
C TYR A 507 12.85 4.21 -1.78
N GLN A 508 12.45 4.12 -3.06
CA GLN A 508 11.05 4.19 -3.49
C GLN A 508 10.22 5.43 -3.06
N GLY A 509 10.85 6.47 -2.50
CA GLY A 509 10.30 7.82 -2.33
C GLY A 509 9.91 8.23 -0.91
N ASP A 510 9.69 7.29 0.02
CA ASP A 510 9.05 7.54 1.32
C ASP A 510 9.98 7.61 2.53
N GLU A 511 9.54 8.27 3.61
CA GLU A 511 10.38 8.56 4.77
C GLU A 511 9.73 8.12 6.07
N HIS A 512 10.50 7.39 6.90
CA HIS A 512 10.12 7.03 8.26
C HIS A 512 10.90 7.88 9.26
N ASN A 513 10.24 8.87 9.84
CA ASN A 513 10.80 9.81 10.79
C ASN A 513 10.38 9.43 12.22
N ILE A 514 11.31 8.89 13.00
CA ILE A 514 11.00 8.42 14.35
C ILE A 514 11.74 9.27 15.37
N ASN A 515 11.03 10.17 16.07
CA ASN A 515 11.61 11.07 17.06
C ASN A 515 11.03 10.85 18.46
N GLY A 516 11.36 11.74 19.39
CA GLY A 516 11.12 11.59 20.82
C GLY A 516 12.22 10.78 21.52
N GLN A 517 11.91 10.29 22.72
CA GLN A 517 12.77 9.31 23.39
C GLN A 517 12.49 7.91 22.82
N TYR A 518 12.62 7.77 21.50
CA TYR A 518 12.16 6.60 20.78
C TYR A 518 12.81 5.31 21.29
N ASP A 519 11.96 4.31 21.42
CA ASP A 519 12.31 2.95 21.81
C ASP A 519 11.24 2.03 21.21
N PHE A 520 11.54 1.48 20.04
CA PHE A 520 10.60 0.67 19.27
C PHE A 520 11.24 -0.64 18.85
N THR A 521 10.39 -1.64 18.60
CA THR A 521 10.79 -2.98 18.17
C THR A 521 9.99 -3.38 16.95
N ILE A 522 10.65 -3.83 15.89
CA ILE A 522 10.03 -4.38 14.67
C ILE A 522 10.29 -5.88 14.59
N GLU A 523 9.27 -6.65 14.20
CA GLU A 523 9.43 -8.05 13.77
C GLU A 523 10.04 -8.12 12.36
N LEU A 524 11.10 -8.90 12.20
CA LEU A 524 11.84 -9.01 10.95
C LEU A 524 11.23 -10.06 10.01
N PRO A 525 11.33 -9.88 8.68
CA PRO A 525 10.90 -10.89 7.70
C PRO A 525 11.70 -12.18 7.87
N PRO A 526 11.18 -13.34 7.43
CA PRO A 526 11.92 -14.60 7.50
C PRO A 526 13.10 -14.60 6.51
N VAL A 527 14.11 -15.42 6.77
CA VAL A 527 15.11 -15.79 5.75
C VAL A 527 14.58 -16.96 4.90
N PRO A 528 14.95 -17.09 3.62
CA PRO A 528 14.44 -18.16 2.76
C PRO A 528 15.00 -19.56 3.09
N PHE A 529 16.20 -19.63 3.66
CA PHE A 529 16.86 -20.87 4.03
C PHE A 529 17.75 -20.65 5.24
N ARG A 530 18.09 -21.75 5.93
CA ARG A 530 19.04 -21.68 7.04
C ARG A 530 20.43 -21.37 6.50
N GLY A 531 21.07 -20.33 7.01
CA GLY A 531 22.37 -19.89 6.51
C GLY A 531 23.02 -18.83 7.38
N THR A 532 24.27 -18.48 7.04
CA THR A 532 24.91 -17.30 7.60
C THR A 532 24.56 -16.10 6.74
N TYR A 533 24.05 -15.04 7.38
CA TYR A 533 23.65 -13.80 6.72
C TYR A 533 24.33 -12.60 7.39
N GLU A 534 24.52 -11.56 6.60
CA GLU A 534 24.58 -10.19 7.10
C GLU A 534 23.17 -9.60 7.08
N PHE A 535 22.75 -9.12 8.24
CA PHE A 535 21.59 -8.26 8.39
C PHE A 535 22.04 -6.81 8.39
N ARG A 536 21.44 -6.01 7.52
CA ARG A 536 21.86 -4.63 7.27
C ARG A 536 20.66 -3.69 7.27
N ILE A 537 20.90 -2.44 7.58
CA ILE A 537 19.93 -1.35 7.44
C ILE A 537 20.55 -0.20 6.65
N SER A 538 19.74 0.62 6.01
CA SER A 538 20.13 1.93 5.47
C SER A 538 19.48 3.04 6.27
N VAL A 539 20.26 4.05 6.63
CA VAL A 539 19.83 5.19 7.45
C VAL A 539 20.38 6.49 6.90
N ALA A 540 19.60 7.56 7.00
CA ALA A 540 20.04 8.89 6.62
C ALA A 540 21.13 9.42 7.58
N HIS A 541 21.97 10.33 7.09
CA HIS A 541 22.97 11.03 7.90
C HIS A 541 22.75 12.55 7.81
N GLY A 542 22.90 13.24 8.93
CA GLY A 542 22.65 14.68 9.03
C GLY A 542 22.77 15.18 10.46
N GLY A 543 23.25 16.41 10.65
CA GLY A 543 23.53 16.95 11.99
C GLY A 543 22.33 17.10 12.93
N HIS A 544 21.10 17.03 12.39
CA HIS A 544 19.85 17.09 13.17
C HIS A 544 19.33 15.70 13.59
N LEU A 545 19.91 14.62 13.04
CA LEU A 545 19.48 13.24 13.32
C LEU A 545 19.98 12.73 14.67
N GLY A 546 19.49 11.54 15.04
CA GLY A 546 19.73 10.90 16.32
C GLY A 546 20.96 9.98 16.37
N MET A 547 21.14 9.38 17.53
CA MET A 547 22.07 8.26 17.74
C MET A 547 21.29 7.15 18.44
N ALA A 548 21.39 5.93 17.91
CA ALA A 548 20.56 4.82 18.37
C ALA A 548 21.37 3.57 18.67
N GLN A 549 21.08 2.90 19.79
CA GLN A 549 21.54 1.54 20.03
C GLN A 549 20.58 0.55 19.37
N LEU A 550 21.14 -0.36 18.58
CA LEU A 550 20.41 -1.45 17.92
C LEU A 550 20.52 -2.73 18.74
N TYR A 551 19.45 -3.53 18.74
CA TYR A 551 19.40 -4.84 19.40
C TYR A 551 18.71 -5.87 18.50
N ILE A 552 19.17 -7.12 18.54
CA ILE A 552 18.57 -8.23 17.78
C ILE A 552 18.42 -9.47 18.67
N GLY A 553 17.38 -10.27 18.40
CA GLY A 553 17.16 -11.54 19.06
C GLY A 553 15.79 -12.15 18.76
N LYS A 554 15.54 -13.32 19.36
CA LYS A 554 14.29 -14.08 19.20
C LYS A 554 13.21 -13.73 20.22
N ASP A 555 13.60 -13.16 21.36
CA ASP A 555 12.68 -12.74 22.41
C ASP A 555 12.62 -11.21 22.42
N PRO A 556 11.48 -10.59 22.03
CA PRO A 556 11.36 -9.14 21.93
C PRO A 556 11.57 -8.43 23.27
N ASN A 557 11.42 -9.14 24.40
CA ASN A 557 11.64 -8.59 25.74
C ASN A 557 13.09 -8.72 26.23
N ARG A 558 13.93 -9.51 25.54
CA ARG A 558 15.32 -9.82 25.93
C ARG A 558 16.26 -9.82 24.72
N LEU A 559 16.31 -8.67 24.05
CA LEU A 559 17.19 -8.47 22.89
C LEU A 559 18.60 -8.07 23.31
N MET A 560 19.59 -8.52 22.53
CA MET A 560 21.01 -8.27 22.79
C MET A 560 21.50 -7.07 21.98
N ALA A 561 22.26 -6.17 22.61
CA ALA A 561 22.84 -5.02 21.93
C ALA A 561 23.79 -5.48 20.82
N CYS A 562 23.66 -4.87 19.65
CA CYS A 562 24.49 -5.12 18.47
C CYS A 562 25.44 -3.95 18.28
N GLY A 563 26.75 -4.22 18.36
CA GLY A 563 27.77 -3.20 18.13
C GLY A 563 27.67 -1.99 19.05
N LEU A 564 28.32 -0.90 18.62
CA LEU A 564 28.18 0.43 19.23
C LEU A 564 26.90 1.12 18.71
N PRO A 565 26.38 2.12 19.42
CA PRO A 565 25.31 2.95 18.89
C PRO A 565 25.67 3.55 17.52
N VAL A 566 24.71 3.53 16.60
CA VAL A 566 24.84 4.15 15.28
C VAL A 566 24.59 5.64 15.42
N ASP A 567 25.58 6.46 15.08
CA ASP A 567 25.50 7.92 15.16
C ASP A 567 25.21 8.53 13.77
N LEU A 568 23.96 8.92 13.54
CA LEU A 568 23.51 9.47 12.27
C LEU A 568 23.97 10.92 12.05
N ARG A 569 24.61 11.54 13.03
CA ARG A 569 25.05 12.95 12.96
C ARG A 569 26.42 13.11 12.31
N LEU A 570 27.12 12.00 12.09
CA LEU A 570 28.47 12.01 11.53
C LEU A 570 28.47 12.59 10.11
N ASP A 571 29.45 13.45 9.83
CA ASP A 571 29.74 13.88 8.47
C ASP A 571 30.22 12.67 7.65
N VAL A 572 29.48 12.33 6.60
CA VAL A 572 29.78 11.17 5.77
C VAL A 572 31.17 11.25 5.13
N TYR A 573 31.68 12.46 4.86
CA TYR A 573 33.00 12.68 4.29
C TYR A 573 34.14 12.63 5.32
N GLY A 574 33.81 12.68 6.62
CA GLY A 574 34.78 12.65 7.70
C GLY A 574 35.47 11.29 7.82
N ASP A 575 36.67 11.27 8.41
CA ASP A 575 37.52 10.06 8.50
C ASP A 575 36.86 8.86 9.21
N ALA A 576 35.84 9.10 10.03
CA ALA A 576 35.08 8.06 10.72
C ALA A 576 34.29 7.16 9.74
N ILE A 577 33.78 7.75 8.65
CA ILE A 577 33.02 7.06 7.61
C ILE A 577 33.90 6.93 6.35
N GLY A 578 34.43 8.07 5.88
CA GLY A 578 35.28 8.19 4.72
C GLY A 578 34.56 7.88 3.40
N TYR A 579 33.29 8.31 3.30
CA TYR A 579 32.52 8.27 2.07
C TYR A 579 33.21 9.10 0.99
N LYS A 580 33.29 8.56 -0.22
CA LYS A 580 33.77 9.26 -1.41
C LYS A 580 32.84 8.96 -2.56
N LEU A 581 32.48 9.99 -3.31
CA LEU A 581 31.69 9.86 -4.51
C LEU A 581 32.39 8.96 -5.53
N ASP A 582 31.60 8.16 -6.24
CA ASP A 582 32.12 7.36 -7.33
C ASP A 582 32.62 8.23 -8.47
N GLY A 583 33.86 7.98 -8.90
CA GLY A 583 34.48 8.60 -10.05
C GLY A 583 34.51 7.67 -11.25
N LYS A 584 35.27 8.06 -12.29
CA LYS A 584 35.45 7.25 -13.50
C LYS A 584 36.39 6.05 -13.32
N ASP A 585 37.22 6.06 -12.27
CA ASP A 585 38.16 4.97 -11.98
C ASP A 585 37.50 3.96 -11.03
N TRP A 586 37.07 2.85 -11.61
CA TRP A 586 36.34 1.82 -10.88
C TRP A 586 37.19 1.03 -9.88
N GLU A 587 38.51 0.99 -10.06
CA GLU A 587 39.37 0.35 -9.06
C GLU A 587 39.46 1.21 -7.80
N ILE A 588 39.53 2.53 -7.96
CA ILE A 588 39.44 3.47 -6.84
C ILE A 588 38.08 3.38 -6.16
N ASN A 589 36.97 3.32 -6.92
CA ASN A 589 35.62 3.18 -6.36
C ASN A 589 35.51 1.91 -5.49
N ARG A 590 35.95 0.76 -6.01
CA ARG A 590 35.96 -0.52 -5.29
C ARG A 590 36.85 -0.48 -4.04
N GLN A 591 38.00 0.16 -4.09
CA GLN A 591 38.85 0.31 -2.91
C GLN A 591 38.19 1.18 -1.85
N ASN A 592 37.54 2.28 -2.24
CA ASN A 592 36.79 3.12 -1.31
C ASN A 592 35.63 2.36 -0.65
N ASP A 593 34.90 1.53 -1.41
CA ASP A 593 33.82 0.68 -0.86
C ASP A 593 34.37 -0.31 0.17
N LYS A 594 35.54 -0.93 -0.09
CA LYS A 594 36.24 -1.80 0.86
C LYS A 594 36.67 -1.04 2.12
N ASP A 595 37.25 0.15 1.97
CA ASP A 595 37.71 0.98 3.08
C ASP A 595 36.56 1.42 3.98
N MET A 596 35.43 1.84 3.40
CA MET A 596 34.21 2.15 4.14
C MET A 596 33.68 0.93 4.90
N ARG A 597 33.64 -0.23 4.24
CA ARG A 597 33.15 -1.47 4.85
C ARG A 597 33.99 -1.88 6.07
N LEU A 598 35.31 -1.68 6.03
CA LEU A 598 36.19 -1.91 7.19
C LEU A 598 35.87 -0.99 8.38
N ARG A 599 35.26 0.16 8.14
CA ARG A 599 34.75 1.08 9.18
C ARG A 599 33.31 0.78 9.60
N GLY A 600 32.67 -0.21 8.98
CA GLY A 600 31.29 -0.62 9.27
C GLY A 600 30.22 0.07 8.42
N PHE A 601 30.61 0.87 7.43
CA PHE A 601 29.69 1.61 6.55
C PHE A 601 29.75 1.09 5.12
N MET A 602 28.64 1.20 4.40
CA MET A 602 28.52 0.85 2.99
C MET A 602 27.78 1.98 2.27
N LYS A 603 28.12 2.21 1.01
CA LYS A 603 27.46 3.23 0.19
C LYS A 603 25.98 2.91 -0.07
N PRO A 604 25.16 3.92 -0.41
CA PRO A 604 23.84 3.69 -1.00
C PRO A 604 23.92 2.75 -2.22
N PRO A 605 22.83 2.05 -2.57
CA PRO A 605 22.78 1.28 -3.80
C PRO A 605 22.89 2.14 -5.06
N GLN A 606 23.24 1.51 -6.19
CA GLN A 606 23.20 2.13 -7.53
C GLN A 606 21.78 2.16 -8.10
N HIS A 607 20.85 1.31 -7.60
CA HIS A 607 19.49 1.19 -8.11
C HIS A 607 18.70 2.52 -8.11
N ASP A 608 18.88 3.35 -7.10
CA ASP A 608 18.11 4.58 -6.91
C ASP A 608 18.96 5.82 -7.17
N GLY A 609 18.36 6.77 -7.88
CA GLY A 609 19.03 7.97 -8.32
C GLY A 609 18.59 9.23 -7.59
N ILE A 610 19.07 10.36 -8.11
CA ILE A 610 18.63 11.69 -7.71
C ILE A 610 17.96 12.37 -8.92
N LYS A 611 16.73 12.81 -8.73
CA LYS A 611 15.96 13.67 -9.64
C LYS A 611 16.57 15.06 -9.66
N THR A 612 16.80 15.55 -10.86
CA THR A 612 17.23 16.94 -11.11
C THR A 612 16.07 17.95 -11.04
N GLY A 613 14.83 17.48 -10.96
CA GLY A 613 13.61 18.26 -10.83
C GLY A 613 12.39 17.38 -10.53
N GLN A 614 11.27 17.97 -10.14
CA GLN A 614 10.05 17.19 -9.86
C GLN A 614 9.62 16.40 -11.11
N GLY A 615 9.43 15.09 -10.94
CA GLY A 615 8.99 14.19 -12.01
C GLY A 615 10.02 13.96 -13.11
N THR A 616 11.30 14.30 -12.91
CA THR A 616 12.35 13.98 -13.89
C THR A 616 12.88 12.57 -13.69
N ARG A 617 13.51 12.02 -14.73
CA ARG A 617 14.18 10.70 -14.65
C ARG A 617 15.51 10.84 -13.93
N PRO A 618 15.81 10.03 -12.90
CA PRO A 618 17.14 9.92 -12.35
C PRO A 618 18.11 9.37 -13.39
N VAL A 619 19.23 10.07 -13.57
CA VAL A 619 20.34 9.70 -14.48
C VAL A 619 21.68 9.61 -13.75
N GLU A 620 21.67 9.88 -12.44
CA GLU A 620 22.81 9.79 -11.55
C GLU A 620 22.36 9.07 -10.28
N ALA A 621 23.10 8.03 -9.89
CA ALA A 621 22.84 7.30 -8.65
C ALA A 621 23.21 8.14 -7.42
N MET A 622 22.53 7.90 -6.29
CA MET A 622 22.84 8.62 -5.04
C MET A 622 24.31 8.49 -4.63
N ARG A 623 24.91 7.31 -4.84
CA ARG A 623 26.32 7.01 -4.54
C ARG A 623 27.33 7.84 -5.35
N SER A 624 26.89 8.46 -6.45
CA SER A 624 27.72 9.31 -7.32
C SER A 624 27.42 10.80 -7.15
N SER A 625 26.30 11.18 -6.51
CA SER A 625 25.81 12.56 -6.57
C SER A 625 26.47 13.53 -5.60
N VAL A 626 26.98 14.64 -6.14
CA VAL A 626 27.49 15.80 -5.37
C VAL A 626 26.39 16.58 -4.66
N SER A 627 25.15 16.51 -5.14
CA SER A 627 24.06 17.39 -4.72
C SER A 627 23.43 16.99 -3.38
N LYS A 628 23.54 15.70 -3.03
CA LYS A 628 22.97 15.11 -1.80
C LYS A 628 24.01 14.48 -0.88
N GLY A 629 25.29 14.69 -1.17
CA GLY A 629 26.41 14.23 -0.36
C GLY A 629 26.23 14.33 1.16
N PRO A 630 25.77 15.47 1.72
CA PRO A 630 25.58 15.62 3.17
C PRO A 630 24.44 14.79 3.79
N TYR A 631 23.55 14.23 2.97
CA TYR A 631 22.36 13.44 3.36
C TYR A 631 22.39 12.03 2.75
N ALA A 632 23.58 11.49 2.46
CA ALA A 632 23.70 10.16 1.89
C ALA A 632 23.16 9.08 2.85
N ARG A 633 22.43 8.10 2.30
CA ARG A 633 21.90 6.98 3.09
C ARG A 633 22.85 5.82 3.09
N LEU A 634 23.60 5.73 4.17
CA LEU A 634 24.62 4.71 4.31
C LEU A 634 24.01 3.43 4.84
N ARG A 635 24.46 2.33 4.26
CA ARG A 635 24.12 0.99 4.73
C ARG A 635 25.08 0.59 5.87
N TYR A 636 24.56 -0.09 6.87
CA TYR A 636 25.28 -0.53 8.07
C TYR A 636 25.03 -2.02 8.33
N ILE A 637 26.08 -2.77 8.62
CA ILE A 637 25.97 -4.19 9.01
C ILE A 637 25.65 -4.24 10.49
N VAL A 638 24.39 -4.51 10.82
CA VAL A 638 23.93 -4.58 12.22
C VAL A 638 24.37 -5.88 12.88
N TYR A 639 24.27 -7.00 12.15
CA TYR A 639 24.56 -8.31 12.69
C TYR A 639 25.00 -9.29 11.61
N THR A 640 25.99 -10.13 11.93
CA THR A 640 26.40 -11.27 11.11
C THR A 640 26.24 -12.53 11.93
N GLY A 641 25.48 -13.49 11.45
CA GLY A 641 25.23 -14.72 12.19
C GLY A 641 24.41 -15.73 11.42
N THR A 642 24.05 -16.82 12.11
CA THR A 642 23.20 -17.86 11.52
C THR A 642 21.74 -17.51 11.74
N PHE A 643 20.98 -17.49 10.65
CA PHE A 643 19.53 -17.30 10.64
C PHE A 643 18.86 -18.60 10.22
N ASP A 644 17.64 -18.79 10.69
CA ASP A 644 16.79 -19.94 10.36
C ASP A 644 15.43 -19.46 9.85
N PRO A 645 14.88 -20.03 8.76
CA PRO A 645 13.59 -19.63 8.20
C PRO A 645 12.42 -19.74 9.19
N ASP A 646 12.53 -20.62 10.18
CA ASP A 646 11.46 -20.85 11.15
C ASP A 646 11.61 -19.96 12.41
N ASP A 647 12.68 -19.18 12.51
CA ASP A 647 12.86 -18.23 13.61
C ASP A 647 12.04 -16.95 13.38
N ARG A 648 11.41 -16.45 14.45
CA ARG A 648 10.93 -15.07 14.54
C ARG A 648 12.01 -14.22 15.20
N LEU A 649 12.46 -13.20 14.49
CA LEU A 649 13.51 -12.29 14.96
C LEU A 649 12.95 -10.89 15.06
N TYR A 650 13.52 -10.13 15.99
CA TYR A 650 13.11 -8.77 16.27
C TYR A 650 14.34 -7.87 16.25
N MET A 651 14.17 -6.67 15.71
CA MET A 651 15.13 -5.58 15.87
C MET A 651 14.51 -4.51 16.77
N ARG A 652 15.23 -4.11 17.82
CA ARG A 652 14.87 -2.96 18.65
C ARG A 652 15.84 -1.82 18.41
N VAL A 653 15.30 -0.61 18.33
CA VAL A 653 16.03 0.64 18.13
C VAL A 653 15.72 1.55 19.30
N LYS A 654 16.76 2.03 19.99
CA LYS A 654 16.60 2.88 21.16
C LYS A 654 17.47 4.13 21.06
N ASN A 655 16.86 5.30 21.21
CA ASN A 655 17.57 6.58 21.30
C ASN A 655 18.52 6.58 22.50
N VAL A 656 19.77 6.97 22.29
CA VAL A 656 20.78 7.13 23.34
C VAL A 656 21.17 8.58 23.60
N LEU A 657 20.49 9.54 22.94
CA LEU A 657 20.59 10.96 23.20
C LEU A 657 19.46 11.43 24.14
N GLU A 658 19.69 12.59 24.76
CA GLU A 658 18.67 13.32 25.54
C GLU A 658 17.86 14.31 24.67
N ASN A 659 18.17 14.43 23.37
CA ASN A 659 17.47 15.32 22.45
C ASN A 659 16.25 14.61 21.84
N PRO A 660 15.00 14.97 22.21
CA PRO A 660 13.81 14.33 21.66
C PRO A 660 13.44 14.83 20.25
N ALA A 661 14.04 15.91 19.76
CA ALA A 661 13.82 16.40 18.40
C ALA A 661 14.63 15.61 17.35
N ALA A 662 15.66 14.89 17.78
CA ALA A 662 16.52 14.14 16.88
C ALA A 662 15.85 12.86 16.39
N SER A 663 15.71 12.72 15.07
CA SER A 663 15.04 11.59 14.43
C SER A 663 15.96 10.41 14.18
N PHE A 664 15.41 9.19 14.24
CA PHE A 664 15.97 8.01 13.59
C PHE A 664 15.23 7.80 12.27
N GLU A 665 15.97 7.85 11.17
CA GLU A 665 15.43 7.71 9.81
C GLU A 665 15.96 6.44 9.17
N ILE A 666 15.09 5.44 9.08
CA ILE A 666 15.37 4.14 8.46
C ILE A 666 14.66 4.06 7.11
N ASP A 667 15.35 3.53 6.11
CA ASP A 667 14.91 3.54 4.71
C ASP A 667 14.93 2.13 4.12
N ILE A 668 16.05 1.41 4.26
CA ILE A 668 16.21 0.07 3.68
C ILE A 668 16.52 -0.95 4.77
N LEU A 669 16.04 -2.17 4.59
CA LEU A 669 16.46 -3.36 5.32
C LEU A 669 17.00 -4.42 4.34
N GLU A 670 18.12 -5.06 4.66
CA GLU A 670 18.71 -6.11 3.81
C GLU A 670 19.05 -7.39 4.58
N TYR A 671 18.84 -8.52 3.92
CA TYR A 671 19.52 -9.78 4.21
C TYR A 671 20.45 -10.15 3.04
N ALA A 672 21.74 -10.24 3.31
CA ALA A 672 22.72 -10.74 2.36
C ALA A 672 23.22 -12.11 2.85
N PRO A 673 22.92 -13.23 2.15
CA PRO A 673 23.50 -14.52 2.49
C PRO A 673 25.00 -14.54 2.22
N LYS A 674 25.74 -15.44 2.88
CA LYS A 674 27.19 -15.60 2.70
C LYS A 674 27.62 -15.81 1.25
N SER A 675 26.78 -16.46 0.45
CA SER A 675 26.95 -16.61 -1.00
C SER A 675 27.05 -15.28 -1.76
N VAL A 676 26.53 -14.19 -1.19
CA VAL A 676 26.54 -12.85 -1.78
C VAL A 676 27.69 -12.01 -1.21
N TYR A 677 27.72 -11.78 0.11
CA TYR A 677 28.70 -10.85 0.70
C TYR A 677 30.12 -11.43 0.81
N ALA A 678 30.25 -12.75 0.71
CA ALA A 678 31.51 -13.50 0.77
C ALA A 678 31.52 -14.66 -0.23
N GLY A 679 30.89 -14.45 -1.39
CA GLY A 679 30.86 -15.39 -2.51
C GLY A 679 32.15 -15.43 -3.32
N GLU A 680 32.15 -16.23 -4.39
CA GLU A 680 33.24 -16.25 -5.38
C GLU A 680 33.28 -14.94 -6.18
N GLU A 681 32.09 -14.47 -6.58
CA GLU A 681 31.90 -13.16 -7.17
C GLU A 681 31.71 -12.11 -6.07
N ALA A 682 32.24 -10.91 -6.31
CA ALA A 682 32.02 -9.78 -5.41
C ALA A 682 30.55 -9.36 -5.45
N GLU A 683 30.03 -8.91 -4.30
CA GLU A 683 28.71 -8.31 -4.21
C GLU A 683 28.60 -7.11 -5.15
N ASP A 684 27.56 -7.09 -5.98
CA ASP A 684 27.29 -6.00 -6.90
C ASP A 684 26.82 -4.73 -6.16
N ILE A 685 26.96 -3.59 -6.83
CA ILE A 685 26.62 -2.28 -6.28
C ILE A 685 25.14 -1.91 -6.36
N TRP A 686 24.32 -2.72 -7.04
CA TRP A 686 22.96 -2.38 -7.42
C TRP A 686 21.97 -2.43 -6.26
#